data_AF-A0A4Q6B5H7-F1
#
_entry.id   AF-A0A4Q6B5H7-F1
#
_cell.length_a   1.000
_cell.length_b   1.000
_cell.length_c   1.000
_cell.angle_alpha   90.00
_cell.angle_beta   90.00
_cell.angle_gamma   90.00
#
_symmetry.space_group_name_H-M   'P 1'
#
loop_
_entity.id
_entity.type
_entity.pdbx_description
1 polymer ?
#
loop_
_entity_poly.entity_id
_entity_poly.type
_entity_poly.pdbx_seq_one_letter_code
_entity_poly.pdbx_strand_id
1 'polypeptide(L)'
;MGKLNSVLLSLGLFATACSPSPIKNSSSDVKIVDESLSQIDLLKNGKFAVSEHEYSSPALNDPDVLYGSSINRVKIDLRGRIFLPAGNGPFPLIVLLHGNHATCGFTTGSGNPRLDTSIDFSSSGRCPSGYVEVPSYRGYDDSARQLASWGYAVASINANRGITGLNGNDSFDSGLIYARGNLVLRHIEELSKWSRTGSSSVLTSDGLDLSGKLDISKVGLMGHSRGGEGVRYAYNTYNSGTTSAKWKARIPGLKILGIFEIGPVDMGTNNGKNKVEARGVAWNVVIPGCDRDVSDFSGVNPFERMELNADDGYPKSVFTLWGANHNFFNTEWQVSDAPHECIGEQKPLWNVNAPNMPSDYSDVEANARAGLTGSATQIKFEKALMLAFFHSHLGAGKTLGWDHIFDPQYRMPSQLTSLASASREYLVPADSKSVFDPSQISAADSVLQDLTVKTLKTHVNDQIKLMTEGLEEYSASYNATLYPGSFIRAAAVIEGEGSTAGKTAYIPFDSTQSSSGYWTLDMALATRKGCYTVTSIFNVECPLANIDDSFEVALVLADGSVTRSVDIQDYVKLDNWYDNYFQVVGTQPSSSGTKILFQYVPILYQTARFELSDFAVSSQQIKGVQFTFKSGADISLILESMRLTKAN
;
A
#
# COMPACT_ATOMS: atom_id res chain seq x y z
N MET A 1 58.89 17.06 41.57
CA MET A 1 60.03 16.51 40.80
C MET A 1 59.87 15.00 40.74
N GLY A 2 59.93 14.40 39.55
CA GLY A 2 60.40 13.02 39.39
C GLY A 2 59.38 11.88 39.44
N LYS A 3 58.91 11.49 38.25
CA LYS A 3 58.85 10.11 37.71
C LYS A 3 58.10 9.01 38.48
N LEU A 4 57.02 8.55 37.83
CA LEU A 4 56.41 7.23 38.03
C LEU A 4 57.40 6.09 37.73
N ASN A 5 57.35 5.07 38.59
CA ASN A 5 57.93 3.75 38.40
C ASN A 5 56.99 2.82 37.62
N SER A 6 57.60 2.02 36.76
CA SER A 6 57.12 0.75 36.20
C SER A 6 57.00 -0.35 37.28
N VAL A 7 56.05 -1.28 37.13
CA VAL A 7 56.26 -2.73 36.91
C VAL A 7 54.90 -3.49 36.91
N LEU A 8 54.81 -4.49 36.02
CA LEU A 8 53.72 -5.42 35.70
C LEU A 8 53.38 -6.38 36.89
N LEU A 9 52.30 -7.18 36.98
CA LEU A 9 51.64 -8.05 35.99
C LEU A 9 50.36 -8.72 36.59
N SER A 10 49.30 -8.86 35.77
CA SER A 10 48.24 -9.92 35.71
C SER A 10 47.22 -10.11 36.86
N LEU A 11 45.91 -10.39 36.67
CA LEU A 11 45.18 -11.19 35.66
C LEU A 11 43.65 -10.88 35.62
N GLY A 12 43.03 -10.93 34.42
CA GLY A 12 41.60 -11.24 34.14
C GLY A 12 40.60 -10.07 34.15
N LEU A 13 39.68 -9.83 33.19
CA LEU A 13 39.07 -10.64 32.11
C LEU A 13 38.66 -9.72 30.94
N PHE A 14 38.54 -10.30 29.76
CA PHE A 14 38.24 -9.68 28.46
C PHE A 14 36.87 -8.99 28.39
N ALA A 15 36.86 -7.75 27.91
CA ALA A 15 35.73 -7.16 27.18
C ALA A 15 36.31 -6.45 25.94
N THR A 16 36.54 -7.20 24.86
CA THR A 16 36.83 -6.60 23.56
C THR A 16 35.54 -6.00 23.02
N ALA A 17 35.59 -4.68 22.84
CA ALA A 17 34.62 -3.92 22.06
C ALA A 17 34.47 -4.55 20.66
N CYS A 18 33.30 -5.11 20.37
CA CYS A 18 32.84 -5.22 18.99
C CYS A 18 32.35 -3.83 18.57
N SER A 19 33.19 -3.15 17.80
CA SER A 19 32.72 -2.05 16.95
C SER A 19 31.64 -2.62 16.01
N PRO A 20 30.56 -1.87 15.70
CA PRO A 20 29.61 -2.32 14.70
C PRO A 20 30.37 -2.51 13.39
N SER A 21 30.40 -3.76 12.92
CA SER A 21 30.84 -4.04 11.55
C SER A 21 30.04 -3.12 10.62
N PRO A 22 30.69 -2.37 9.72
CA PRO A 22 29.96 -1.66 8.68
C PRO A 22 29.12 -2.70 7.95
N ILE A 23 27.82 -2.41 7.81
CA ILE A 23 26.93 -3.14 6.91
C ILE A 23 27.70 -3.27 5.59
N LYS A 24 28.04 -4.49 5.20
CA LYS A 24 28.54 -4.72 3.85
C LYS A 24 27.44 -4.23 2.93
N ASN A 25 27.68 -3.13 2.22
CA ASN A 25 27.00 -2.83 0.98
C ASN A 25 27.29 -4.00 0.04
N SER A 26 26.48 -5.06 0.09
CA SER A 26 26.40 -6.02 -1.01
C SER A 26 25.55 -5.37 -2.08
N SER A 27 26.19 -4.57 -2.93
CA SER A 27 25.68 -4.28 -4.26
C SER A 27 25.66 -5.59 -5.05
N SER A 28 24.63 -6.41 -4.89
CA SER A 28 24.11 -7.06 -6.10
C SER A 28 23.42 -5.93 -6.83
N ASP A 29 24.11 -5.34 -7.81
CA ASP A 29 23.50 -4.36 -8.68
C ASP A 29 22.44 -5.10 -9.49
N VAL A 30 21.21 -5.11 -8.96
CA VAL A 30 20.00 -5.47 -9.69
C VAL A 30 20.11 -4.82 -11.08
N LYS A 31 19.93 -5.61 -12.14
CA LYS A 31 19.92 -5.17 -13.53
C LYS A 31 18.88 -4.07 -13.67
N ILE A 32 19.41 -2.86 -13.82
CA ILE A 32 18.66 -1.64 -13.96
C ILE A 32 18.81 -1.19 -15.41
N VAL A 33 17.67 -0.96 -16.06
CA VAL A 33 17.65 -0.49 -17.46
C VAL A 33 18.02 1.00 -17.57
N ASP A 34 17.74 1.79 -16.52
CA ASP A 34 18.09 3.21 -16.47
C ASP A 34 18.34 3.71 -15.03
N GLU A 35 19.47 4.38 -14.83
CA GLU A 35 19.88 5.00 -13.56
C GLU A 35 19.56 6.51 -13.49
N SER A 36 18.92 7.09 -14.51
CA SER A 36 18.61 8.53 -14.59
C SER A 36 17.84 9.05 -13.38
N LEU A 37 17.07 8.18 -12.72
CA LEU A 37 16.30 8.47 -11.51
C LEU A 37 17.13 8.43 -10.23
N SER A 38 18.30 7.77 -10.22
CA SER A 38 19.07 7.51 -9.00
C SER A 38 19.50 8.79 -8.26
N GLN A 39 19.73 9.88 -9.02
CA GLN A 39 20.21 11.17 -8.53
C GLN A 39 19.11 12.22 -8.36
N ILE A 40 17.85 11.88 -8.59
CA ILE A 40 16.75 12.83 -8.48
C ILE A 40 16.41 13.07 -7.01
N ASP A 41 16.37 14.35 -6.61
CA ASP A 41 15.89 14.77 -5.29
C ASP A 41 14.40 15.08 -5.35
N LEU A 42 13.59 14.08 -4.99
CA LEU A 42 12.13 14.18 -4.95
C LEU A 42 11.62 14.89 -3.70
N LEU A 43 12.49 15.24 -2.75
CA LEU A 43 12.13 16.07 -1.59
C LEU A 43 12.38 17.56 -1.85
N LYS A 44 13.01 17.90 -2.97
CA LYS A 44 13.24 19.27 -3.37
C LYS A 44 11.92 19.99 -3.68
N ASN A 45 11.82 21.23 -3.22
CA ASN A 45 10.74 22.12 -3.63
C ASN A 45 10.91 22.56 -5.09
N GLY A 46 9.78 22.73 -5.78
CA GLY A 46 9.76 23.27 -7.13
C GLY A 46 9.99 24.79 -7.14
N LYS A 47 9.86 25.38 -8.33
CA LYS A 47 10.20 26.79 -8.60
C LYS A 47 9.14 27.81 -8.16
N PHE A 48 7.93 27.38 -7.85
CA PHE A 48 6.83 28.29 -7.54
C PHE A 48 6.82 28.61 -6.03
N ALA A 49 6.70 29.88 -5.70
CA ALA A 49 6.26 30.27 -4.36
C ALA A 49 4.81 29.77 -4.15
N VAL A 50 4.42 29.53 -2.90
CA VAL A 50 3.12 28.94 -2.56
C VAL A 50 2.35 29.88 -1.64
N SER A 51 1.08 30.14 -1.97
CA SER A 51 0.11 30.76 -1.04
C SER A 51 -0.86 29.73 -0.49
N GLU A 52 -1.34 29.96 0.72
CA GLU A 52 -2.12 28.98 1.48
C GLU A 52 -3.32 29.63 2.12
N HIS A 53 -4.47 29.00 1.95
CA HIS A 53 -5.73 29.55 2.40
C HIS A 53 -6.60 28.43 2.97
N GLU A 54 -7.25 28.72 4.08
CA GLU A 54 -8.35 27.89 4.59
C GLU A 54 -9.64 28.31 3.90
N TYR A 55 -10.47 27.36 3.53
CA TYR A 55 -11.84 27.62 3.11
C TYR A 55 -12.80 26.78 3.94
N SER A 56 -14.02 27.30 4.11
CA SER A 56 -15.04 26.63 4.90
C SER A 56 -16.44 26.92 4.38
N SER A 57 -17.40 26.09 4.78
CA SER A 57 -18.83 26.38 4.67
C SER A 57 -19.47 26.29 6.06
N PRO A 58 -20.65 26.92 6.27
CA PRO A 58 -21.53 26.54 7.35
C PRO A 58 -21.90 25.06 7.26
N ALA A 59 -22.31 24.47 8.39
CA ALA A 59 -22.80 23.10 8.42
C ALA A 59 -24.10 22.97 7.63
N LEU A 60 -24.16 22.01 6.71
CA LEU A 60 -25.28 21.80 5.80
C LEU A 60 -25.73 20.33 5.76
N ASN A 61 -26.99 20.13 5.40
CA ASN A 61 -27.48 18.81 4.99
C ASN A 61 -27.22 18.68 3.49
N ASP A 62 -26.33 17.78 3.10
CA ASP A 62 -26.05 17.50 1.69
C ASP A 62 -26.47 16.06 1.35
N PRO A 63 -27.65 15.85 0.74
CA PRO A 63 -28.15 14.51 0.41
C PRO A 63 -27.35 13.83 -0.70
N ASP A 64 -26.46 14.56 -1.40
CA ASP A 64 -25.54 13.96 -2.35
C ASP A 64 -24.31 13.35 -1.67
N VAL A 65 -24.00 13.79 -0.44
CA VAL A 65 -22.89 13.27 0.34
C VAL A 65 -23.38 12.19 1.31
N LEU A 66 -24.39 12.48 2.14
CA LEU A 66 -24.95 11.52 3.10
C LEU A 66 -26.37 11.13 2.68
N TYR A 67 -26.56 9.85 2.34
CA TYR A 67 -27.86 9.27 1.96
C TYR A 67 -28.56 8.60 3.16
N GLY A 68 -29.90 8.60 3.18
CA GLY A 68 -30.70 7.78 4.11
C GLY A 68 -31.30 8.47 5.34
N SER A 69 -32.42 7.92 5.84
CA SER A 69 -33.35 8.58 6.77
C SER A 69 -32.87 8.78 8.22
N SER A 70 -31.79 8.13 8.64
CA SER A 70 -31.26 8.20 10.02
C SER A 70 -30.01 9.08 10.17
N ILE A 71 -29.22 9.30 9.11
CA ILE A 71 -28.13 10.30 9.07
C ILE A 71 -28.67 11.70 8.71
N ASN A 72 -29.94 11.84 8.31
CA ASN A 72 -30.62 13.11 8.01
C ASN A 72 -30.56 14.20 9.12
N ARG A 73 -29.97 13.91 10.29
CA ARG A 73 -29.70 14.90 11.36
C ARG A 73 -28.24 15.32 11.47
N VAL A 74 -27.28 14.55 10.93
CA VAL A 74 -25.86 14.88 11.00
C VAL A 74 -25.49 15.68 9.75
N LYS A 75 -25.01 16.90 10.00
CA LYS A 75 -24.59 17.81 8.94
C LYS A 75 -23.15 17.52 8.55
N ILE A 76 -22.84 17.71 7.27
CA ILE A 76 -21.46 17.86 6.81
C ILE A 76 -21.07 19.33 6.80
N ASP A 77 -19.79 19.60 6.57
CA ASP A 77 -19.29 20.90 6.11
C ASP A 77 -18.26 20.70 4.99
N LEU A 78 -18.05 21.75 4.20
CA LEU A 78 -17.04 21.77 3.15
C LEU A 78 -15.86 22.61 3.66
N ARG A 79 -14.94 21.98 4.38
CA ARG A 79 -13.74 22.62 4.93
C ARG A 79 -12.47 22.03 4.35
N GLY A 80 -11.42 22.83 4.27
CA GLY A 80 -10.12 22.36 3.83
C GLY A 80 -9.13 23.48 3.57
N ARG A 81 -7.88 23.09 3.30
CA ARG A 81 -6.82 24.00 2.87
C ARG A 81 -6.61 23.91 1.38
N ILE A 82 -6.38 25.05 0.76
CA ILE A 82 -5.90 25.14 -0.61
C ILE A 82 -4.51 25.77 -0.67
N PHE A 83 -3.62 25.12 -1.41
CA PHE A 83 -2.26 25.54 -1.68
C PHE A 83 -2.17 25.91 -3.15
N LEU A 84 -1.78 27.14 -3.44
CA LEU A 84 -1.75 27.68 -4.79
C LEU A 84 -0.33 28.06 -5.19
N PRO A 85 0.14 27.63 -6.37
CA PRO A 85 1.36 28.16 -6.94
C PRO A 85 1.20 29.64 -7.29
N ALA A 86 2.24 30.43 -7.06
CA ALA A 86 2.28 31.81 -7.52
C ALA A 86 2.20 31.88 -9.05
N GLY A 87 1.37 32.78 -9.58
CA GLY A 87 1.16 32.96 -11.01
C GLY A 87 -0.32 32.96 -11.40
N ASN A 88 -0.59 33.08 -12.70
CA ASN A 88 -1.95 33.27 -13.21
C ASN A 88 -2.75 31.96 -13.36
N GLY A 89 -2.10 30.80 -13.39
CA GLY A 89 -2.77 29.53 -13.68
C GLY A 89 -3.25 29.43 -15.14
N PRO A 90 -4.20 28.53 -15.44
CA PRO A 90 -4.79 27.56 -14.51
C PRO A 90 -3.80 26.43 -14.19
N PHE A 91 -3.83 25.93 -12.96
CA PHE A 91 -2.98 24.85 -12.47
C PHE A 91 -3.80 23.54 -12.40
N PRO A 92 -3.21 22.37 -12.74
CA PRO A 92 -3.86 21.09 -12.48
C PRO A 92 -4.22 20.97 -10.99
N LEU A 93 -5.38 20.40 -10.69
CA LEU A 93 -5.90 20.29 -9.32
C LEU A 93 -5.58 18.91 -8.74
N ILE A 94 -5.02 18.87 -7.55
CA ILE A 94 -4.85 17.66 -6.75
C ILE A 94 -5.75 17.78 -5.52
N VAL A 95 -6.55 16.75 -5.22
CA VAL A 95 -7.39 16.71 -4.02
C VAL A 95 -6.89 15.61 -3.09
N LEU A 96 -6.57 15.97 -1.86
CA LEU A 96 -6.12 15.05 -0.81
C LEU A 96 -7.26 14.79 0.17
N LEU A 97 -7.51 13.52 0.50
CA LEU A 97 -8.54 13.09 1.44
C LEU A 97 -7.95 12.20 2.54
N HIS A 98 -8.06 12.66 3.79
CA HIS A 98 -7.65 11.85 4.94
C HIS A 98 -8.61 10.67 5.21
N GLY A 99 -8.12 9.71 5.98
CA GLY A 99 -8.83 8.48 6.33
C GLY A 99 -9.79 8.59 7.51
N ASN A 100 -10.09 7.42 8.08
CA ASN A 100 -10.87 7.30 9.30
C ASN A 100 -9.96 7.45 10.52
N HIS A 101 -10.37 8.24 11.51
CA HIS A 101 -9.61 8.47 12.75
C HIS A 101 -10.53 9.08 13.81
N ALA A 102 -10.05 9.25 15.04
CA ALA A 102 -10.73 10.11 16.00
C ALA A 102 -10.76 11.57 15.51
N THR A 103 -11.83 12.31 15.82
CA THR A 103 -12.04 13.70 15.36
C THR A 103 -11.89 14.75 16.46
N CYS A 104 -11.69 14.31 17.70
CA CYS A 104 -11.35 15.12 18.86
C CYS A 104 -10.15 14.53 19.61
N GLY A 105 -9.20 15.39 19.96
CA GLY A 105 -8.05 15.05 20.78
C GLY A 105 -7.70 16.16 21.75
N PHE A 106 -6.85 15.86 22.72
CA PHE A 106 -6.34 16.86 23.67
C PHE A 106 -4.84 17.03 23.52
N THR A 107 -4.37 18.24 23.77
CA THR A 107 -2.94 18.58 23.69
C THR A 107 -2.20 17.98 24.88
N THR A 108 -1.16 17.19 24.63
CA THR A 108 -0.37 16.56 25.71
C THR A 108 0.91 17.33 26.04
N GLY A 109 1.12 18.49 25.42
CA GLY A 109 2.30 19.32 25.61
C GLY A 109 2.35 20.49 24.62
N SER A 110 3.51 21.14 24.53
CA SER A 110 3.76 22.17 23.51
C SER A 110 3.98 21.52 22.13
N GLY A 111 3.31 22.02 21.10
CA GLY A 111 3.39 21.50 19.72
C GLY A 111 2.28 20.50 19.37
N ASN A 112 2.57 19.63 18.40
CA ASN A 112 1.67 18.56 17.94
C ASN A 112 2.13 17.16 18.36
N PRO A 113 2.18 16.86 19.66
CA PRO A 113 1.68 15.58 20.10
C PRO A 113 0.29 15.81 20.69
N ARG A 114 -0.72 15.30 19.99
CA ARG A 114 -2.09 15.19 20.49
C ARG A 114 -2.44 13.72 20.65
N LEU A 115 -3.23 13.45 21.68
CA LEU A 115 -3.86 12.15 21.86
C LEU A 115 -5.31 12.27 21.40
N ASP A 116 -5.62 11.61 20.29
CA ASP A 116 -6.92 11.69 19.61
C ASP A 116 -7.78 10.49 19.99
N THR A 117 -8.92 10.71 20.66
CA THR A 117 -9.66 9.62 21.34
C THR A 117 -11.18 9.72 21.27
N SER A 118 -11.73 10.82 20.74
CA SER A 118 -13.18 11.01 20.64
C SER A 118 -13.62 11.34 19.21
N ILE A 119 -14.87 11.01 18.88
CA ILE A 119 -15.49 11.26 17.57
C ILE A 119 -16.63 12.29 17.64
N ASP A 120 -16.79 13.01 18.75
CA ASP A 120 -17.95 13.87 19.01
C ASP A 120 -18.08 15.04 18.01
N PHE A 121 -16.95 15.49 17.45
CA PHE A 121 -16.96 16.50 16.40
C PHE A 121 -17.73 16.01 15.18
N SER A 122 -17.62 14.73 14.84
CA SER A 122 -18.26 14.16 13.66
C SER A 122 -19.77 14.30 13.71
N SER A 123 -20.38 14.09 14.88
CA SER A 123 -21.84 14.16 15.05
C SER A 123 -22.35 15.57 15.32
N SER A 124 -21.61 16.37 16.10
CA SER A 124 -22.10 17.66 16.63
C SER A 124 -21.44 18.90 16.00
N GLY A 125 -20.26 18.73 15.41
CA GLY A 125 -19.36 19.82 15.02
C GLY A 125 -18.67 20.51 16.20
N ARG A 126 -18.62 19.86 17.37
CA ARG A 126 -17.98 20.37 18.58
C ARG A 126 -17.25 19.23 19.30
N CYS A 127 -16.09 19.54 19.86
CA CYS A 127 -15.38 18.61 20.75
C CYS A 127 -15.80 18.78 22.22
N PRO A 128 -15.58 17.76 23.06
CA PRO A 128 -15.75 17.87 24.50
C PRO A 128 -14.92 19.01 25.10
N SER A 129 -15.27 19.44 26.31
CA SER A 129 -14.47 20.41 27.05
C SER A 129 -13.05 19.89 27.25
N GLY A 130 -12.05 20.71 26.93
CA GLY A 130 -10.63 20.35 26.99
C GLY A 130 -10.08 19.65 25.75
N TYR A 131 -10.94 19.35 24.76
CA TYR A 131 -10.54 18.76 23.48
C TYR A 131 -10.58 19.81 22.37
N VAL A 132 -9.74 19.60 21.36
CA VAL A 132 -9.73 20.33 20.10
C VAL A 132 -10.09 19.38 18.96
N GLU A 133 -10.62 19.92 17.86
CA GLU A 133 -10.80 19.14 16.63
C GLU A 133 -9.44 18.62 16.16
N VAL A 134 -9.40 17.37 15.72
CA VAL A 134 -8.23 16.77 15.07
C VAL A 134 -8.22 17.20 13.59
N PRO A 135 -7.35 18.11 13.15
CA PRO A 135 -7.34 18.60 11.80
C PRO A 135 -6.61 17.63 10.85
N SER A 136 -7.08 16.38 10.73
CA SER A 136 -6.42 15.32 9.92
C SER A 136 -6.04 15.76 8.50
N TYR A 137 -6.82 16.63 7.86
CA TYR A 137 -6.52 17.24 6.56
C TYR A 137 -5.23 18.08 6.53
N ARG A 138 -4.81 18.66 7.66
CA ARG A 138 -3.55 19.41 7.78
C ARG A 138 -2.32 18.51 7.87
N GLY A 139 -2.52 17.21 8.12
CA GLY A 139 -1.43 16.23 8.19
C GLY A 139 -0.62 16.10 6.90
N TYR A 140 -1.17 16.58 5.78
CA TYR A 140 -0.54 16.56 4.46
C TYR A 140 -0.08 17.94 3.99
N ASP A 141 -0.03 18.95 4.87
CA ASP A 141 0.33 20.32 4.49
C ASP A 141 1.71 20.40 3.83
N ASP A 142 2.70 19.64 4.33
CA ASP A 142 4.05 19.62 3.77
C ASP A 142 4.11 18.97 2.38
N SER A 143 3.28 17.97 2.15
CA SER A 143 3.13 17.31 0.86
C SER A 143 2.38 18.20 -0.14
N ALA A 144 1.29 18.85 0.31
CA ALA A 144 0.52 19.80 -0.48
C ALA A 144 1.35 21.04 -0.88
N ARG A 145 2.13 21.58 0.06
CA ARG A 145 3.06 22.68 -0.20
C ARG A 145 4.12 22.28 -1.23
N GLN A 146 4.65 21.07 -1.16
CA GLN A 146 5.63 20.62 -2.14
C GLN A 146 4.99 20.50 -3.52
N LEU A 147 3.88 19.79 -3.66
CA LEU A 147 3.15 19.68 -4.93
C LEU A 147 2.82 21.09 -5.49
N ALA A 148 2.37 22.01 -4.65
CA ALA A 148 2.11 23.39 -5.09
C ALA A 148 3.37 24.13 -5.56
N SER A 149 4.52 23.91 -4.91
CA SER A 149 5.78 24.48 -5.38
C SER A 149 6.21 23.95 -6.75
N TRP A 150 5.68 22.79 -7.18
CA TRP A 150 5.87 22.20 -8.50
C TRP A 150 4.81 22.59 -9.53
N GLY A 151 3.84 23.43 -9.17
CA GLY A 151 2.85 23.99 -10.10
C GLY A 151 1.48 23.32 -10.08
N TYR A 152 1.11 22.68 -8.97
CA TYR A 152 -0.23 22.10 -8.77
C TYR A 152 -1.07 22.95 -7.80
N ALA A 153 -2.34 23.18 -8.11
CA ALA A 153 -3.26 23.62 -7.07
C ALA A 153 -3.62 22.40 -6.21
N VAL A 154 -3.46 22.47 -4.89
CA VAL A 154 -3.72 21.32 -4.01
C VAL A 154 -4.78 21.66 -2.99
N ALA A 155 -5.87 20.91 -2.95
CA ALA A 155 -6.92 21.04 -1.95
C ALA A 155 -6.87 19.83 -0.99
N SER A 156 -6.50 20.04 0.27
CA SER A 156 -6.58 19.02 1.32
C SER A 156 -7.87 19.19 2.10
N ILE A 157 -8.80 18.24 1.96
CA ILE A 157 -10.18 18.38 2.42
C ILE A 157 -10.42 17.72 3.78
N ASN A 158 -11.21 18.36 4.62
CA ASN A 158 -11.59 17.87 5.94
C ASN A 158 -12.89 17.07 5.85
N ALA A 159 -12.81 15.78 6.19
CA ALA A 159 -13.92 14.84 6.21
C ALA A 159 -14.42 14.53 7.64
N ASN A 160 -14.09 15.36 8.63
CA ASN A 160 -14.47 15.11 10.03
C ASN A 160 -15.99 15.10 10.22
N ARG A 161 -16.65 16.20 9.88
CA ARG A 161 -18.07 16.41 10.20
C ARG A 161 -18.95 15.47 9.36
N GLY A 162 -19.72 14.63 10.04
CA GLY A 162 -20.69 13.71 9.44
C GLY A 162 -20.13 12.42 8.86
N ILE A 163 -18.80 12.22 8.85
CA ILE A 163 -18.18 11.07 8.17
C ILE A 163 -17.14 10.37 9.04
N THR A 164 -16.07 11.06 9.44
CA THR A 164 -14.92 10.39 10.07
C THR A 164 -15.23 9.88 11.46
N GLY A 165 -14.83 8.65 11.78
CA GLY A 165 -15.10 7.99 13.06
C GLY A 165 -16.53 7.45 13.20
N LEU A 166 -17.45 7.75 12.26
CA LEU A 166 -18.82 7.23 12.27
C LEU A 166 -18.96 5.96 11.45
N ASN A 167 -20.01 5.20 11.76
CA ASN A 167 -20.48 4.10 10.91
C ASN A 167 -21.70 4.57 10.12
N GLY A 168 -21.82 4.10 8.88
CA GLY A 168 -23.03 4.23 8.08
C GLY A 168 -24.19 3.46 8.69
N ASN A 169 -25.41 3.95 8.47
CA ASN A 169 -26.62 3.38 9.06
C ASN A 169 -27.25 2.25 8.21
N ASP A 170 -26.70 1.98 7.03
CA ASP A 170 -27.11 0.86 6.19
C ASP A 170 -25.91 -0.01 5.81
N SER A 171 -26.19 -1.22 5.33
CA SER A 171 -25.16 -2.13 4.84
C SER A 171 -24.62 -1.75 3.47
N PHE A 172 -25.13 -0.68 2.84
CA PHE A 172 -24.64 -0.25 1.52
C PHE A 172 -23.37 0.59 1.66
N ASP A 173 -23.30 1.46 2.67
CA ASP A 173 -22.14 2.31 2.94
C ASP A 173 -21.76 2.35 4.43
N SER A 174 -21.68 1.18 5.08
CA SER A 174 -21.38 1.08 6.51
C SER A 174 -20.04 1.72 6.91
N GLY A 175 -19.07 1.75 5.99
CA GLY A 175 -17.77 2.40 6.18
C GLY A 175 -17.74 3.91 5.86
N LEU A 176 -18.84 4.46 5.32
CA LEU A 176 -18.96 5.83 4.79
C LEU A 176 -17.95 6.14 3.67
N ILE A 177 -17.65 5.14 2.83
CA ILE A 177 -16.77 5.23 1.67
C ILE A 177 -17.43 6.03 0.55
N TYR A 178 -18.72 5.80 0.31
CA TYR A 178 -19.44 6.49 -0.76
C TYR A 178 -19.67 7.95 -0.38
N ALA A 179 -19.96 8.21 0.89
CA ALA A 179 -20.01 9.56 1.44
C ALA A 179 -18.67 10.30 1.24
N ARG A 180 -17.54 9.65 1.50
CA ARG A 180 -16.20 10.21 1.25
C ARG A 180 -15.99 10.58 -0.21
N GLY A 181 -16.31 9.68 -1.15
CA GLY A 181 -16.15 9.97 -2.58
C GLY A 181 -17.08 11.06 -3.10
N ASN A 182 -18.32 11.12 -2.60
CA ASN A 182 -19.24 12.20 -2.94
C ASN A 182 -18.81 13.53 -2.33
N LEU A 183 -18.20 13.53 -1.13
CA LEU A 183 -17.60 14.73 -0.54
C LEU A 183 -16.49 15.28 -1.45
N VAL A 184 -15.61 14.43 -1.98
CA VAL A 184 -14.57 14.83 -2.95
C VAL A 184 -15.20 15.51 -4.18
N LEU A 185 -16.21 14.90 -4.79
CA LEU A 185 -16.90 15.50 -5.94
C LEU A 185 -17.57 16.82 -5.59
N ARG A 186 -18.14 16.94 -4.39
CA ARG A 186 -18.74 18.18 -3.90
C ARG A 186 -17.73 19.30 -3.71
N HIS A 187 -16.54 19.00 -3.19
CA HIS A 187 -15.45 19.96 -3.10
C HIS A 187 -14.98 20.42 -4.49
N ILE A 188 -14.77 19.49 -5.43
CA ILE A 188 -14.36 19.82 -6.80
C ILE A 188 -15.41 20.72 -7.48
N GLU A 189 -16.70 20.44 -7.29
CA GLU A 189 -17.78 21.27 -7.82
C GLU A 189 -17.68 22.71 -7.32
N GLU A 190 -17.60 22.93 -6.00
CA GLU A 190 -17.62 24.26 -5.42
C GLU A 190 -16.33 25.04 -5.70
N LEU A 191 -15.17 24.37 -5.68
CA LEU A 191 -13.88 24.97 -6.06
C LEU A 191 -13.85 25.32 -7.57
N SER A 192 -14.39 24.46 -8.43
CA SER A 192 -14.53 24.72 -9.87
C SER A 192 -15.43 25.93 -10.14
N LYS A 193 -16.59 26.01 -9.47
CA LYS A 193 -17.49 27.15 -9.57
C LYS A 193 -16.77 28.43 -9.18
N TRP A 194 -16.15 28.44 -7.99
CA TRP A 194 -15.39 29.59 -7.50
C TRP A 194 -14.31 30.00 -8.51
N SER A 195 -13.55 29.04 -9.04
CA SER A 195 -12.52 29.37 -10.00
C SER A 195 -13.04 29.98 -11.30
N ARG A 196 -14.24 29.60 -11.74
CA ARG A 196 -14.86 30.16 -12.96
C ARG A 196 -15.54 31.50 -12.74
N THR A 197 -16.13 31.75 -11.57
CA THR A 197 -16.96 32.94 -11.29
C THR A 197 -16.27 33.98 -10.42
N GLY A 198 -15.14 33.65 -9.80
CA GLY A 198 -14.43 34.49 -8.84
C GLY A 198 -15.06 34.53 -7.43
N SER A 199 -16.19 33.83 -7.22
CA SER A 199 -16.85 33.75 -5.92
C SER A 199 -17.54 32.41 -5.70
N SER A 200 -17.69 32.00 -4.44
CA SER A 200 -18.56 30.88 -4.04
C SER A 200 -19.68 31.39 -3.16
N SER A 201 -20.90 30.90 -3.37
CA SER A 201 -22.04 31.15 -2.47
C SER A 201 -22.07 30.19 -1.28
N VAL A 202 -21.20 29.17 -1.27
CA VAL A 202 -21.14 28.11 -0.25
C VAL A 202 -19.84 28.21 0.56
N LEU A 203 -18.72 28.41 -0.13
CA LEU A 203 -17.40 28.49 0.48
C LEU A 203 -17.05 29.94 0.80
N THR A 204 -16.44 30.13 1.96
CA THR A 204 -15.88 31.40 2.42
C THR A 204 -14.41 31.23 2.77
N SER A 205 -13.59 32.23 2.46
CA SER A 205 -12.19 32.32 2.85
C SER A 205 -11.77 33.78 2.84
N ASP A 206 -10.85 34.15 3.74
CA ASP A 206 -10.28 35.49 3.78
C ASP A 206 -9.11 35.60 2.80
N GLY A 207 -9.21 36.53 1.84
CA GLY A 207 -8.11 36.87 0.93
C GLY A 207 -7.78 35.83 -0.14
N LEU A 208 -8.62 34.82 -0.35
CA LEU A 208 -8.47 33.83 -1.42
C LEU A 208 -9.18 34.27 -2.70
N ASP A 209 -8.42 34.36 -3.80
CA ASP A 209 -8.94 34.53 -5.16
C ASP A 209 -8.62 33.31 -6.02
N LEU A 210 -9.66 32.58 -6.43
CA LEU A 210 -9.54 31.41 -7.30
C LEU A 210 -9.81 31.69 -8.77
N SER A 211 -10.12 32.94 -9.15
CA SER A 211 -10.49 33.32 -10.53
C SER A 211 -9.44 32.84 -11.54
N GLY A 212 -9.83 31.88 -12.39
CA GLY A 212 -8.98 31.27 -13.42
C GLY A 212 -7.83 30.40 -12.91
N LYS A 213 -7.76 30.07 -11.61
CA LYS A 213 -6.63 29.35 -11.01
C LYS A 213 -6.65 27.84 -11.23
N LEU A 214 -7.81 27.20 -11.43
CA LEU A 214 -7.94 25.73 -11.41
C LEU A 214 -8.22 25.14 -12.80
N ASP A 215 -7.44 24.13 -13.20
CA ASP A 215 -7.67 23.29 -14.37
C ASP A 215 -8.24 21.93 -13.96
N ILE A 216 -9.57 21.83 -13.94
CA ILE A 216 -10.26 20.57 -13.60
C ILE A 216 -10.24 19.53 -14.74
N SER A 217 -9.71 19.87 -15.91
CA SER A 217 -9.47 18.88 -16.97
C SER A 217 -8.22 18.03 -16.70
N LYS A 218 -7.50 18.32 -15.61
CA LYS A 218 -6.30 17.61 -15.17
C LYS A 218 -6.33 17.45 -13.64
N VAL A 219 -7.07 16.45 -13.16
CA VAL A 219 -7.23 16.19 -11.72
C VAL A 219 -6.48 14.96 -11.27
N GLY A 220 -5.73 15.09 -10.17
CA GLY A 220 -5.22 13.98 -9.37
C GLY A 220 -5.99 13.83 -8.08
N LEU A 221 -6.17 12.60 -7.61
CA LEU A 221 -6.77 12.33 -6.31
C LEU A 221 -5.80 11.53 -5.45
N MET A 222 -5.72 11.89 -4.16
CA MET A 222 -5.01 11.13 -3.16
C MET A 222 -5.93 10.83 -1.98
N GLY A 223 -5.85 9.61 -1.46
CA GLY A 223 -6.59 9.24 -0.26
C GLY A 223 -5.87 8.24 0.63
N HIS A 224 -6.03 8.39 1.94
CA HIS A 224 -5.46 7.49 2.95
C HIS A 224 -6.56 6.64 3.62
N SER A 225 -6.35 5.34 3.84
CA SER A 225 -7.27 4.45 4.57
C SER A 225 -8.64 4.38 3.89
N ARG A 226 -9.74 4.55 4.63
CA ARG A 226 -11.10 4.77 4.08
C ARG A 226 -11.17 5.92 3.08
N GLY A 227 -10.28 6.90 3.17
CA GLY A 227 -10.14 7.99 2.20
C GLY A 227 -9.59 7.52 0.85
N GLY A 228 -8.71 6.52 0.84
CA GLY A 228 -8.16 5.93 -0.39
C GLY A 228 -9.23 5.25 -1.24
N GLU A 229 -10.03 4.37 -0.64
CA GLU A 229 -11.19 3.82 -1.33
C GLU A 229 -12.21 4.92 -1.70
N GLY A 230 -12.37 5.94 -0.83
CA GLY A 230 -13.25 7.09 -1.08
C GLY A 230 -12.89 7.85 -2.37
N VAL A 231 -11.61 8.15 -2.61
CA VAL A 231 -11.20 8.81 -3.87
C VAL A 231 -11.36 7.91 -5.09
N ARG A 232 -11.13 6.59 -4.94
CA ARG A 232 -11.43 5.61 -5.99
C ARG A 232 -12.93 5.58 -6.28
N TYR A 233 -13.78 5.69 -5.26
CA TYR A 233 -15.22 5.77 -5.42
C TYR A 233 -15.66 7.07 -6.10
N ALA A 234 -15.04 8.21 -5.80
CA ALA A 234 -15.29 9.47 -6.50
C ALA A 234 -15.06 9.33 -8.02
N TYR A 235 -13.95 8.67 -8.40
CA TYR A 235 -13.64 8.36 -9.80
C TYR A 235 -14.72 7.51 -10.46
N ASN A 236 -15.10 6.40 -9.84
CA ASN A 236 -16.13 5.50 -10.37
C ASN A 236 -17.49 6.19 -10.48
N THR A 237 -17.88 6.92 -9.43
CA THR A 237 -19.15 7.64 -9.36
C THR A 237 -19.27 8.69 -10.46
N TYR A 238 -18.20 9.44 -10.73
CA TYR A 238 -18.19 10.43 -11.79
C TYR A 238 -18.20 9.78 -13.18
N ASN A 239 -17.46 8.69 -13.40
CA ASN A 239 -17.27 8.13 -14.74
C ASN A 239 -18.36 7.15 -15.18
N SER A 240 -18.75 6.22 -14.30
CA SER A 240 -19.60 5.06 -14.62
C SER A 240 -20.71 4.79 -13.61
N GLY A 241 -20.78 5.52 -12.49
CA GLY A 241 -21.79 5.35 -11.45
C GLY A 241 -23.20 5.79 -11.88
N THR A 242 -24.22 5.35 -11.12
CA THR A 242 -25.63 5.68 -11.37
C THR A 242 -25.93 7.19 -11.31
N THR A 243 -25.16 7.94 -10.54
CA THR A 243 -25.24 9.41 -10.43
C THR A 243 -24.26 10.14 -11.35
N SER A 244 -23.55 9.44 -12.24
CA SER A 244 -22.55 10.01 -13.17
C SER A 244 -23.10 11.16 -13.99
N ALA A 245 -24.30 11.02 -14.58
CA ALA A 245 -24.93 12.07 -15.39
C ALA A 245 -25.18 13.36 -14.59
N LYS A 246 -25.60 13.22 -13.33
CA LYS A 246 -25.81 14.35 -12.42
C LYS A 246 -24.49 15.06 -12.11
N TRP A 247 -23.44 14.31 -11.78
CA TRP A 247 -22.14 14.89 -11.48
C TRP A 247 -21.47 15.53 -12.71
N LYS A 248 -21.55 14.90 -13.89
CA LYS A 248 -21.04 15.46 -15.16
C LYS A 248 -21.74 16.77 -15.53
N ALA A 249 -23.04 16.91 -15.26
CA ALA A 249 -23.77 18.16 -15.48
C ALA A 249 -23.33 19.28 -14.53
N ARG A 250 -22.96 18.96 -13.29
CA ARG A 250 -22.54 19.93 -12.26
C ARG A 250 -21.06 20.31 -12.37
N ILE A 251 -20.23 19.39 -12.87
CA ILE A 251 -18.77 19.53 -12.98
C ILE A 251 -18.34 19.27 -14.43
N PRO A 252 -18.81 20.06 -15.40
CA PRO A 252 -18.49 19.81 -16.80
C PRO A 252 -16.98 19.91 -17.05
N GLY A 253 -16.42 18.94 -17.77
CA GLY A 253 -15.01 18.91 -18.14
C GLY A 253 -14.07 18.35 -17.09
N LEU A 254 -14.55 17.88 -15.93
CA LEU A 254 -13.71 17.16 -14.97
C LEU A 254 -13.13 15.90 -15.62
N LYS A 255 -11.80 15.76 -15.52
CA LYS A 255 -11.07 14.53 -15.88
C LYS A 255 -10.08 14.19 -14.77
N ILE A 256 -10.24 13.01 -14.20
CA ILE A 256 -9.31 12.45 -13.21
C ILE A 256 -8.30 11.59 -13.96
N LEU A 257 -7.01 11.91 -13.82
CA LEU A 257 -5.92 11.33 -14.60
C LEU A 257 -4.95 10.48 -13.76
N GLY A 258 -5.02 10.58 -12.43
CA GLY A 258 -4.22 9.76 -11.51
C GLY A 258 -4.88 9.63 -10.15
N ILE A 259 -4.75 8.45 -9.54
CA ILE A 259 -5.21 8.13 -8.19
C ILE A 259 -4.05 7.52 -7.39
N PHE A 260 -3.72 8.13 -6.25
CA PHE A 260 -2.66 7.70 -5.34
C PHE A 260 -3.25 7.35 -3.98
N GLU A 261 -3.15 6.10 -3.56
CA GLU A 261 -3.77 5.62 -2.30
C GLU A 261 -2.69 5.25 -1.27
N ILE A 262 -2.98 5.47 0.02
CA ILE A 262 -2.11 5.05 1.14
C ILE A 262 -2.92 4.15 2.05
N GLY A 263 -2.42 2.96 2.36
CA GLY A 263 -3.06 1.96 3.22
C GLY A 263 -4.58 1.85 3.02
N PRO A 264 -5.12 1.84 1.78
CA PRO A 264 -6.56 1.95 1.60
C PRO A 264 -7.25 0.66 2.05
N VAL A 265 -8.53 0.80 2.41
CA VAL A 265 -9.42 -0.35 2.56
C VAL A 265 -10.01 -0.77 1.19
N ASP A 266 -10.72 -1.89 1.16
CA ASP A 266 -11.60 -2.28 0.05
C ASP A 266 -12.94 -2.80 0.61
N MET A 267 -13.71 -1.92 1.27
CA MET A 267 -14.94 -2.27 1.99
C MET A 267 -16.17 -2.32 1.07
N GLY A 268 -16.20 -1.53 -0.02
CA GLY A 268 -17.30 -1.47 -0.98
C GLY A 268 -17.54 -2.79 -1.72
N THR A 269 -16.51 -3.64 -1.79
CA THR A 269 -16.52 -4.98 -2.39
C THR A 269 -16.94 -6.09 -1.43
N ASN A 270 -16.71 -5.94 -0.11
CA ASN A 270 -17.11 -6.96 0.89
C ASN A 270 -18.63 -7.18 0.95
N ASN A 271 -19.44 -6.20 0.50
CA ASN A 271 -20.90 -6.33 0.37
C ASN A 271 -21.37 -6.75 -1.04
N GLY A 272 -20.45 -7.07 -1.96
CA GLY A 272 -20.71 -7.75 -3.23
C GLY A 272 -21.43 -6.96 -4.33
N LYS A 273 -21.69 -5.65 -4.17
CA LYS A 273 -22.56 -4.90 -5.10
C LYS A 273 -21.86 -3.84 -5.95
N ASN A 274 -20.73 -3.26 -5.55
CA ASN A 274 -20.01 -2.26 -6.35
C ASN A 274 -18.50 -2.49 -6.26
N LYS A 275 -17.90 -3.07 -7.30
CA LYS A 275 -16.44 -3.08 -7.43
C LYS A 275 -15.95 -1.67 -7.71
N VAL A 276 -15.20 -1.10 -6.79
CA VAL A 276 -14.55 0.19 -6.97
C VAL A 276 -13.17 -0.10 -7.56
N GLU A 277 -12.87 0.36 -8.77
CA GLU A 277 -11.62 0.04 -9.48
C GLU A 277 -11.06 1.30 -10.16
N ALA A 278 -9.76 1.32 -10.45
CA ALA A 278 -9.10 2.45 -11.11
C ALA A 278 -8.86 2.18 -12.60
N ARG A 279 -9.88 1.68 -13.31
CA ARG A 279 -9.79 1.41 -14.75
C ARG A 279 -9.78 2.69 -15.57
N GLY A 280 -8.92 2.78 -16.58
CA GLY A 280 -8.82 3.94 -17.48
C GLY A 280 -8.06 5.14 -16.89
N VAL A 281 -7.32 4.93 -15.80
CA VAL A 281 -6.56 5.97 -15.10
C VAL A 281 -5.28 5.40 -14.49
N ALA A 282 -4.21 6.20 -14.39
CA ALA A 282 -3.01 5.78 -13.67
C ALA A 282 -3.33 5.57 -12.18
N TRP A 283 -2.79 4.52 -11.58
CA TRP A 283 -3.10 4.16 -10.19
C TRP A 283 -1.87 3.61 -9.47
N ASN A 284 -1.63 4.14 -8.26
CA ASN A 284 -0.66 3.59 -7.33
C ASN A 284 -1.31 3.45 -5.94
N VAL A 285 -0.96 2.38 -5.24
CA VAL A 285 -1.22 2.22 -3.82
C VAL A 285 0.09 2.02 -3.06
N VAL A 286 0.23 2.69 -1.91
CA VAL A 286 1.26 2.44 -0.92
C VAL A 286 0.66 1.56 0.18
N ILE A 287 1.24 0.38 0.43
CA ILE A 287 0.83 -0.53 1.50
C ILE A 287 1.83 -0.44 2.65
N PRO A 288 1.42 -0.06 3.87
CA PRO A 288 2.31 -0.08 5.02
C PRO A 288 2.55 -1.54 5.42
N GLY A 289 3.80 -2.01 5.39
CA GLY A 289 4.12 -3.42 5.68
C GLY A 289 3.82 -3.84 7.12
N CYS A 290 3.66 -2.86 8.01
CA CYS A 290 3.42 -3.01 9.43
C CYS A 290 2.07 -2.38 9.85
N ASP A 291 1.14 -2.32 8.91
CA ASP A 291 -0.23 -1.83 9.11
C ASP A 291 -0.98 -2.71 10.11
N ARG A 292 -1.54 -2.11 11.15
CA ARG A 292 -2.42 -2.78 12.12
C ARG A 292 -3.84 -2.22 12.15
N ASP A 293 -4.12 -1.15 11.41
CA ASP A 293 -5.49 -0.65 11.24
C ASP A 293 -6.19 -1.38 10.08
N VAL A 294 -5.46 -1.60 8.98
CA VAL A 294 -5.86 -2.41 7.82
C VAL A 294 -4.89 -3.61 7.69
N SER A 295 -4.84 -4.42 8.75
CA SER A 295 -3.94 -5.57 8.89
C SER A 295 -4.18 -6.69 7.86
N ASP A 296 -5.29 -6.64 7.13
CA ASP A 296 -5.62 -7.57 6.05
C ASP A 296 -5.18 -7.09 4.66
N PHE A 297 -4.46 -5.96 4.58
CA PHE A 297 -3.97 -5.36 3.33
C PHE A 297 -5.01 -5.31 2.20
N SER A 298 -6.30 -5.18 2.54
CA SER A 298 -7.40 -5.24 1.57
C SER A 298 -7.29 -4.21 0.45
N GLY A 299 -6.53 -3.14 0.65
CA GLY A 299 -6.14 -2.16 -0.36
C GLY A 299 -5.41 -2.70 -1.60
N VAL A 300 -4.87 -3.91 -1.56
CA VAL A 300 -4.23 -4.58 -2.71
C VAL A 300 -5.25 -5.22 -3.65
N ASN A 301 -6.42 -5.60 -3.14
CA ASN A 301 -7.46 -6.32 -3.91
C ASN A 301 -7.87 -5.65 -5.23
N PRO A 302 -7.93 -4.30 -5.35
CA PRO A 302 -8.18 -3.63 -6.63
C PRO A 302 -7.12 -3.93 -7.70
N PHE A 303 -5.85 -4.06 -7.30
CA PHE A 303 -4.76 -4.37 -8.22
C PHE A 303 -5.01 -5.70 -8.92
N GLU A 304 -5.30 -6.76 -8.16
CA GLU A 304 -5.61 -8.09 -8.73
C GLU A 304 -6.83 -8.07 -9.66
N ARG A 305 -7.91 -7.39 -9.25
CA ARG A 305 -9.12 -7.31 -10.10
C ARG A 305 -8.85 -6.59 -11.42
N MET A 306 -7.96 -5.59 -11.40
CA MET A 306 -7.51 -4.89 -12.59
C MET A 306 -6.53 -5.74 -13.39
N GLU A 307 -5.66 -6.51 -12.76
CA GLU A 307 -4.71 -7.39 -13.45
C GLU A 307 -5.38 -8.47 -14.32
N LEU A 308 -6.46 -9.05 -13.81
CA LEU A 308 -7.19 -10.11 -14.52
C LEU A 308 -7.97 -9.60 -15.73
N ASN A 309 -8.35 -8.32 -15.77
CA ASN A 309 -9.39 -7.84 -16.68
C ASN A 309 -9.15 -6.44 -17.27
N ALA A 310 -8.09 -5.72 -16.92
CA ALA A 310 -7.83 -4.40 -17.49
C ALA A 310 -7.15 -4.54 -18.85
N ASP A 311 -7.65 -3.79 -19.82
CA ASP A 311 -7.02 -3.55 -21.12
C ASP A 311 -7.05 -2.04 -21.38
N ASP A 312 -6.62 -1.28 -20.37
CA ASP A 312 -6.81 0.17 -20.33
C ASP A 312 -5.53 0.97 -20.61
N GLY A 313 -4.37 0.32 -20.70
CA GLY A 313 -3.07 0.94 -21.03
C GLY A 313 -2.51 1.88 -19.98
N TYR A 314 -3.08 1.91 -18.77
CA TYR A 314 -2.59 2.75 -17.68
C TYR A 314 -1.81 1.93 -16.66
N PRO A 315 -0.68 2.46 -16.14
CA PRO A 315 0.11 1.77 -15.13
C PRO A 315 -0.69 1.58 -13.85
N LYS A 316 -0.60 0.36 -13.30
CA LYS A 316 -1.06 -0.01 -11.96
C LYS A 316 0.18 -0.41 -11.17
N SER A 317 0.24 0.00 -9.91
CA SER A 317 1.34 -0.41 -9.04
C SER A 317 0.93 -0.54 -7.58
N VAL A 318 1.53 -1.50 -6.89
CA VAL A 318 1.50 -1.67 -5.44
C VAL A 318 2.90 -1.40 -4.93
N PHE A 319 3.01 -0.54 -3.93
CA PHE A 319 4.27 -0.15 -3.34
C PHE A 319 4.23 -0.48 -1.85
N THR A 320 4.83 -1.60 -1.46
CA THR A 320 4.86 -2.02 -0.07
C THR A 320 6.01 -1.32 0.64
N LEU A 321 5.72 -0.46 1.60
CA LEU A 321 6.72 0.21 2.43
C LEU A 321 6.94 -0.58 3.72
N TRP A 322 8.01 -1.35 3.78
CA TRP A 322 8.27 -2.22 4.91
C TRP A 322 8.62 -1.45 6.19
N GLY A 323 8.09 -1.91 7.31
CA GLY A 323 8.26 -1.28 8.62
C GLY A 323 7.41 -0.04 8.84
N ALA A 324 6.61 0.38 7.86
CA ALA A 324 5.67 1.49 8.01
C ALA A 324 4.37 1.02 8.68
N ASN A 325 3.90 1.76 9.68
CA ASN A 325 2.58 1.56 10.26
C ASN A 325 1.51 2.37 9.48
N HIS A 326 0.24 2.17 9.80
CA HIS A 326 -0.86 2.87 9.13
C HIS A 326 -0.80 4.38 9.34
N ASN A 327 -0.56 4.81 10.58
CA ASN A 327 -0.87 6.19 10.96
C ASN A 327 0.14 7.23 10.46
N PHE A 328 1.43 6.89 10.44
CA PHE A 328 2.51 7.88 10.43
C PHE A 328 2.88 8.48 9.07
N PHE A 329 2.02 8.32 8.06
CA PHE A 329 2.15 9.02 6.77
C PHE A 329 1.78 10.50 6.80
N ASN A 330 1.37 11.03 7.96
CA ASN A 330 0.96 12.42 8.11
C ASN A 330 1.39 13.00 9.47
N THR A 331 1.36 14.32 9.61
CA THR A 331 1.85 15.01 10.82
C THR A 331 0.85 15.07 11.98
N GLU A 332 -0.40 14.63 11.80
CA GLU A 332 -1.45 14.74 12.82
C GLU A 332 -1.66 13.44 13.59
N TRP A 333 -1.51 12.27 12.94
CA TRP A 333 -1.72 10.97 13.58
C TRP A 333 -0.39 10.49 14.18
N GLN A 334 -0.21 10.69 15.49
CA GLN A 334 1.07 10.50 16.17
C GLN A 334 1.12 9.28 17.11
N VAL A 335 0.02 8.54 17.24
CA VAL A 335 -0.05 7.25 17.94
C VAL A 335 0.17 6.11 16.93
N SER A 336 1.11 5.21 17.20
CA SER A 336 1.32 4.03 16.36
C SER A 336 0.19 3.02 16.58
N ASP A 337 -0.38 2.51 15.49
CA ASP A 337 -1.25 1.33 15.47
C ASP A 337 -0.46 0.03 15.74
N ALA A 338 0.87 0.06 15.62
CA ALA A 338 1.80 -0.99 16.02
C ALA A 338 2.78 -0.47 17.09
N PRO A 339 2.42 -0.38 18.38
CA PRO A 339 3.20 0.42 19.34
C PRO A 339 4.55 -0.18 19.74
N HIS A 340 4.70 -1.50 19.72
CA HIS A 340 5.89 -2.18 20.24
C HIS A 340 6.80 -2.73 19.15
N GLU A 341 6.22 -3.36 18.14
CA GLU A 341 6.96 -4.02 17.08
C GLU A 341 6.08 -4.30 15.88
N CYS A 342 6.75 -4.54 14.76
CA CYS A 342 6.12 -5.12 13.60
C CYS A 342 5.97 -6.62 13.72
N ILE A 343 4.99 -7.14 12.99
CA ILE A 343 4.89 -8.57 12.76
C ILE A 343 5.98 -8.95 11.76
N GLY A 344 6.73 -10.02 12.05
CA GLY A 344 7.86 -10.48 11.25
C GLY A 344 9.14 -9.71 11.44
N GLU A 345 10.11 -9.96 10.55
CA GLU A 345 11.49 -9.46 10.67
C GLU A 345 11.68 -8.00 10.24
N GLN A 346 10.60 -7.34 9.80
CA GLN A 346 10.65 -5.97 9.33
C GLN A 346 10.99 -4.99 10.47
N LYS A 347 11.84 -4.00 10.16
CA LYS A 347 12.26 -2.99 11.15
C LYS A 347 11.27 -1.83 11.17
N PRO A 348 10.68 -1.49 12.33
CA PRO A 348 9.83 -0.30 12.48
C PRO A 348 10.50 0.98 11.96
N LEU A 349 9.74 1.79 11.22
CA LEU A 349 10.18 3.12 10.73
C LEU A 349 9.91 4.25 11.72
N TRP A 350 9.56 3.93 12.97
CA TRP A 350 9.34 4.87 14.06
C TRP A 350 10.14 4.47 15.30
N ASN A 351 10.17 5.35 16.30
CA ASN A 351 10.85 5.08 17.55
C ASN A 351 9.99 4.21 18.48
N VAL A 352 10.19 2.88 18.44
CA VAL A 352 9.52 1.93 19.36
C VAL A 352 9.89 2.11 20.83
N ASN A 353 11.01 2.79 21.12
CA ASN A 353 11.50 3.05 22.47
C ASN A 353 11.22 4.50 22.90
N ALA A 354 10.26 5.17 22.26
CA ALA A 354 9.92 6.53 22.67
C ALA A 354 9.38 6.51 24.12
N PRO A 355 9.67 7.56 24.92
CA PRO A 355 9.28 7.57 26.33
C PRO A 355 7.77 7.46 26.48
N ASN A 356 7.34 6.64 27.43
CA ASN A 356 5.93 6.51 27.74
C ASN A 356 5.30 7.88 28.01
N MET A 357 4.06 8.04 27.54
CA MET A 357 3.25 9.17 27.97
C MET A 357 3.09 9.13 29.51
N PRO A 358 2.98 10.30 30.18
CA PRO A 358 2.61 10.36 31.59
C PRO A 358 1.44 9.43 31.93
N SER A 359 1.42 8.87 33.14
CA SER A 359 0.45 7.83 33.57
C SER A 359 -1.00 8.22 33.31
N ASP A 360 -1.33 9.50 33.53
CA ASP A 360 -2.65 10.07 33.34
C ASP A 360 -3.16 9.94 31.88
N TYR A 361 -2.26 9.73 30.91
CA TYR A 361 -2.58 9.53 29.50
C TYR A 361 -2.48 8.06 29.07
N SER A 362 -1.64 7.24 29.71
CA SER A 362 -1.52 5.81 29.38
C SER A 362 -2.76 5.00 29.77
N ASP A 363 -3.56 5.50 30.70
CA ASP A 363 -4.87 4.93 31.06
C ASP A 363 -5.95 5.22 30.02
N VAL A 364 -5.74 6.24 29.17
CA VAL A 364 -6.70 6.67 28.14
C VAL A 364 -6.51 5.88 26.85
N GLU A 365 -5.26 5.59 26.46
CA GLU A 365 -4.95 4.82 25.25
C GLU A 365 -3.81 3.85 25.52
N ALA A 366 -4.11 2.55 25.53
CA ALA A 366 -3.14 1.50 25.84
C ALA A 366 -2.00 1.43 24.80
N ASN A 367 -2.24 1.86 23.56
CA ASN A 367 -1.23 1.90 22.51
C ASN A 367 -0.32 3.14 22.59
N ALA A 368 -0.71 4.19 23.31
CA ALA A 368 0.11 5.39 23.52
C ALA A 368 1.28 5.16 24.50
N ARG A 369 1.47 3.92 24.96
CA ARG A 369 2.53 3.54 25.91
C ARG A 369 3.94 3.80 25.40
N ALA A 370 4.18 3.86 24.09
CA ALA A 370 5.49 4.21 23.53
C ALA A 370 5.65 5.71 23.22
N GLY A 371 4.73 6.59 23.66
CA GLY A 371 4.80 8.02 23.36
C GLY A 371 4.24 8.41 21.98
N LEU A 372 4.13 9.73 21.74
CA LEU A 372 3.60 10.33 20.52
C LEU A 372 4.73 10.91 19.67
N THR A 373 5.17 10.20 18.63
CA THR A 373 6.39 10.58 17.88
C THR A 373 6.29 10.59 16.36
N GLY A 374 5.30 9.90 15.78
CA GLY A 374 5.15 9.81 14.32
C GLY A 374 6.34 9.12 13.62
N SER A 375 6.43 9.28 12.30
CA SER A 375 7.57 8.83 11.49
C SER A 375 7.92 9.84 10.41
N ALA A 376 9.04 10.55 10.61
CA ALA A 376 9.59 11.43 9.58
C ALA A 376 10.01 10.66 8.31
N THR A 377 10.35 9.38 8.44
CA THR A 377 10.70 8.50 7.32
C THR A 377 9.48 8.23 6.45
N GLN A 378 8.35 7.81 7.03
CA GLN A 378 7.11 7.56 6.30
C GLN A 378 6.62 8.82 5.57
N ILE A 379 6.60 9.97 6.26
CA ILE A 379 6.19 11.25 5.67
C ILE A 379 7.07 11.62 4.47
N LYS A 380 8.40 11.53 4.60
CA LYS A 380 9.32 11.85 3.49
C LYS A 380 9.14 10.90 2.31
N PHE A 381 9.02 9.60 2.59
CA PHE A 381 8.91 8.58 1.55
C PHE A 381 7.63 8.77 0.74
N GLU A 382 6.48 8.90 1.40
CA GLU A 382 5.18 9.14 0.77
C GLU A 382 5.16 10.44 -0.03
N LYS A 383 5.67 11.52 0.56
CA LYS A 383 5.75 12.83 -0.08
C LYS A 383 6.50 12.78 -1.42
N ALA A 384 7.64 12.09 -1.44
CA ALA A 384 8.43 11.87 -2.65
C ALA A 384 7.71 11.01 -3.69
N LEU A 385 7.07 9.90 -3.28
CA LEU A 385 6.30 9.05 -4.18
C LEU A 385 5.10 9.79 -4.78
N MET A 386 4.37 10.53 -3.97
CA MET A 386 3.20 11.28 -4.43
C MET A 386 3.60 12.39 -5.41
N LEU A 387 4.72 13.08 -5.17
CA LEU A 387 5.28 14.02 -6.16
C LEU A 387 5.65 13.29 -7.46
N ALA A 388 6.35 12.16 -7.37
CA ALA A 388 6.73 11.37 -8.54
C ALA A 388 5.51 10.98 -9.38
N PHE A 389 4.50 10.42 -8.73
CA PHE A 389 3.26 9.96 -9.36
C PHE A 389 2.49 11.09 -10.03
N PHE A 390 2.20 12.18 -9.31
CA PHE A 390 1.42 13.26 -9.92
C PHE A 390 2.23 14.01 -10.98
N HIS A 391 3.55 14.11 -10.83
CA HIS A 391 4.40 14.75 -11.83
C HIS A 391 4.68 13.91 -13.07
N SER A 392 4.50 12.59 -13.04
CA SER A 392 4.51 11.77 -14.26
C SER A 392 3.17 11.78 -15.00
N HIS A 393 2.05 12.00 -14.30
CA HIS A 393 0.70 11.82 -14.88
C HIS A 393 -0.09 13.11 -15.13
N LEU A 394 0.18 14.21 -14.42
CA LEU A 394 -0.62 15.44 -14.47
C LEU A 394 0.06 16.62 -15.14
N GLY A 395 -0.72 17.40 -15.89
CA GLY A 395 -0.26 18.70 -16.40
C GLY A 395 0.58 18.62 -17.67
N ALA A 396 0.86 19.79 -18.26
CA ALA A 396 1.69 19.90 -19.45
C ALA A 396 3.19 19.86 -19.14
N GLY A 397 3.58 20.16 -17.91
CA GLY A 397 4.97 20.10 -17.43
C GLY A 397 5.37 18.76 -16.84
N LYS A 398 4.63 17.68 -17.14
CA LYS A 398 4.88 16.35 -16.58
C LYS A 398 6.20 15.76 -17.07
N THR A 399 6.85 14.99 -16.20
CA THR A 399 8.07 14.23 -16.52
C THR A 399 7.73 12.75 -16.57
N LEU A 400 7.44 12.23 -17.78
CA LEU A 400 6.96 10.85 -17.97
C LEU A 400 7.90 9.81 -17.34
N GLY A 401 9.22 9.99 -17.45
CA GLY A 401 10.20 9.06 -16.90
C GLY A 401 10.17 8.91 -15.38
N TRP A 402 9.50 9.79 -14.63
CA TRP A 402 9.36 9.61 -13.18
C TRP A 402 8.39 8.47 -12.82
N ASP A 403 7.55 8.02 -13.75
CA ASP A 403 6.68 6.85 -13.53
C ASP A 403 7.48 5.56 -13.35
N HIS A 404 8.71 5.51 -13.89
CA HIS A 404 9.62 4.38 -13.71
C HIS A 404 9.98 4.12 -12.23
N ILE A 405 9.75 5.07 -11.32
CA ILE A 405 9.92 4.84 -9.88
C ILE A 405 9.00 3.72 -9.37
N PHE A 406 7.84 3.53 -9.99
CA PHE A 406 6.88 2.49 -9.64
C PHE A 406 7.17 1.15 -10.31
N ASP A 407 8.05 1.16 -11.32
CA ASP A 407 8.41 -0.01 -12.10
C ASP A 407 9.68 -0.67 -11.54
N PRO A 408 9.63 -1.94 -11.09
CA PRO A 408 10.74 -2.62 -10.46
C PRO A 408 11.99 -2.77 -11.33
N GLN A 409 11.85 -2.65 -12.65
CA GLN A 409 12.98 -2.72 -13.60
C GLN A 409 13.92 -1.49 -13.54
N TYR A 410 13.48 -0.42 -12.86
CA TYR A 410 14.24 0.82 -12.73
C TYR A 410 14.71 1.04 -11.30
N ARG A 411 15.91 1.62 -11.14
CA ARG A 411 16.46 1.90 -9.80
C ARG A 411 15.63 2.98 -9.12
N MET A 412 15.23 2.72 -7.89
CA MET A 412 14.68 3.78 -7.05
C MET A 412 15.77 4.83 -6.72
N PRO A 413 15.41 6.12 -6.60
CA PRO A 413 16.32 7.16 -6.12
C PRO A 413 17.03 6.75 -4.83
N SER A 414 18.34 7.01 -4.72
CA SER A 414 19.13 6.61 -3.55
C SER A 414 18.62 7.25 -2.26
N GLN A 415 18.02 8.44 -2.38
CA GLN A 415 17.34 9.13 -1.29
C GLN A 415 16.23 8.26 -0.69
N LEU A 416 15.43 7.57 -1.51
CA LEU A 416 14.35 6.70 -1.06
C LEU A 416 14.86 5.38 -0.49
N THR A 417 15.78 4.72 -1.19
CA THR A 417 16.35 3.44 -0.70
C THR A 417 17.11 3.58 0.62
N SER A 418 17.64 4.78 0.91
CA SER A 418 18.27 5.08 2.21
C SER A 418 17.28 5.30 3.36
N LEU A 419 16.02 5.64 3.04
CA LEU A 419 14.98 5.91 4.04
C LEU A 419 14.35 4.61 4.53
N ALA A 420 13.97 3.73 3.60
CA ALA A 420 13.28 2.48 3.91
C ALA A 420 13.40 1.50 2.75
N SER A 421 13.17 0.23 3.05
CA SER A 421 13.05 -0.82 2.04
C SER A 421 11.62 -0.93 1.56
N ALA A 422 11.46 -1.33 0.29
CA ALA A 422 10.14 -1.46 -0.31
C ALA A 422 10.12 -2.51 -1.41
N SER A 423 8.95 -3.12 -1.58
CA SER A 423 8.62 -4.01 -2.69
C SER A 423 7.69 -3.31 -3.67
N ARG A 424 7.79 -3.66 -4.96
CA ARG A 424 7.00 -3.05 -6.03
C ARG A 424 6.34 -4.14 -6.87
N GLU A 425 5.00 -4.16 -6.88
CA GLU A 425 4.22 -4.85 -7.91
C GLU A 425 3.86 -3.84 -8.99
N TYR A 426 3.99 -4.22 -10.26
CA TYR A 426 3.78 -3.31 -11.38
C TYR A 426 3.14 -4.01 -12.57
N LEU A 427 2.23 -3.30 -13.23
CA LEU A 427 1.53 -3.79 -14.42
C LEU A 427 1.15 -2.64 -15.34
N VAL A 428 1.41 -2.79 -16.64
CA VAL A 428 0.75 -2.03 -17.70
C VAL A 428 -0.12 -2.99 -18.52
N PRO A 429 -1.46 -3.00 -18.32
CA PRO A 429 -2.27 -4.11 -18.83
C PRO A 429 -2.24 -4.26 -20.35
N ALA A 430 -2.35 -3.17 -21.12
CA ALA A 430 -2.45 -3.22 -22.59
C ALA A 430 -1.18 -3.74 -23.30
N ASP A 431 -0.02 -3.62 -22.65
CA ASP A 431 1.26 -4.04 -23.22
C ASP A 431 1.66 -5.45 -22.78
N SER A 432 0.86 -6.06 -21.91
CA SER A 432 1.13 -7.36 -21.29
C SER A 432 0.14 -8.44 -21.73
N LYS A 433 0.62 -9.65 -21.93
CA LYS A 433 -0.19 -10.84 -22.17
C LYS A 433 0.04 -11.83 -21.04
N SER A 434 -1.01 -12.18 -20.30
CA SER A 434 -0.93 -13.31 -19.36
C SER A 434 -0.66 -14.61 -20.12
N VAL A 435 0.28 -15.40 -19.61
CA VAL A 435 0.67 -16.70 -20.17
C VAL A 435 0.54 -17.83 -19.16
N PHE A 436 -0.02 -17.52 -17.99
CA PHE A 436 -0.10 -18.40 -16.85
C PHE A 436 -1.34 -18.13 -16.02
N ASP A 437 -2.17 -19.16 -15.86
CA ASP A 437 -3.27 -19.21 -14.92
C ASP A 437 -2.93 -20.18 -13.77
N PRO A 438 -2.56 -19.68 -12.57
CA PRO A 438 -2.21 -20.55 -11.45
C PRO A 438 -3.36 -21.44 -10.99
N SER A 439 -4.62 -21.15 -11.35
CA SER A 439 -5.76 -22.00 -11.01
C SER A 439 -5.79 -23.32 -11.80
N GLN A 440 -5.04 -23.41 -12.91
CA GLN A 440 -4.94 -24.60 -13.75
C GLN A 440 -3.79 -25.54 -13.35
N ILE A 441 -2.95 -25.16 -12.39
CA ILE A 441 -1.85 -26.02 -11.94
C ILE A 441 -2.41 -27.31 -11.33
N SER A 442 -1.93 -28.45 -11.83
CA SER A 442 -2.14 -29.75 -11.21
C SER A 442 -0.83 -30.31 -10.65
N ALA A 443 -0.94 -31.15 -9.63
CA ALA A 443 0.21 -31.83 -9.05
C ALA A 443 0.95 -32.73 -10.06
N ALA A 444 0.32 -33.13 -11.17
CA ALA A 444 0.94 -34.00 -12.18
C ALA A 444 1.81 -33.22 -13.19
N ASP A 445 1.59 -31.91 -13.33
CA ASP A 445 2.23 -31.10 -14.38
C ASP A 445 3.63 -30.60 -14.01
N SER A 446 4.04 -30.75 -12.74
CA SER A 446 5.17 -30.01 -12.17
C SER A 446 6.04 -30.79 -11.18
N VAL A 447 5.91 -32.12 -11.07
CA VAL A 447 6.73 -32.91 -10.13
C VAL A 447 8.16 -33.03 -10.62
N LEU A 448 9.08 -32.37 -9.92
CA LEU A 448 10.51 -32.49 -10.12
C LEU A 448 11.20 -32.59 -8.76
N GLN A 449 11.99 -33.65 -8.57
CA GLN A 449 12.98 -33.78 -7.49
C GLN A 449 12.47 -33.46 -6.07
N ASP A 450 11.35 -34.08 -5.68
CA ASP A 450 10.75 -33.95 -4.34
C ASP A 450 10.25 -32.53 -3.98
N LEU A 451 9.92 -31.72 -4.99
CA LEU A 451 9.16 -30.49 -4.80
C LEU A 451 7.67 -30.73 -4.96
N THR A 452 6.88 -30.00 -4.18
CA THR A 452 5.43 -29.93 -4.30
C THR A 452 5.04 -28.62 -4.98
N VAL A 453 4.02 -28.67 -5.84
CA VAL A 453 3.39 -27.48 -6.39
C VAL A 453 1.89 -27.60 -6.19
N LYS A 454 1.29 -26.58 -5.55
CA LYS A 454 -0.14 -26.52 -5.29
C LYS A 454 -0.66 -25.12 -5.57
N THR A 455 -1.96 -24.99 -5.79
CA THR A 455 -2.58 -23.66 -5.76
C THR A 455 -2.57 -23.10 -4.34
N LEU A 456 -2.41 -21.78 -4.20
CA LEU A 456 -2.41 -21.09 -2.92
C LEU A 456 -3.71 -21.33 -2.14
N LYS A 457 -4.84 -21.44 -2.84
CA LYS A 457 -6.12 -21.79 -2.22
C LYS A 457 -6.09 -23.18 -1.58
N THR A 458 -5.55 -24.19 -2.28
CA THR A 458 -5.39 -25.53 -1.72
C THR A 458 -4.42 -25.50 -0.54
N HIS A 459 -3.33 -24.75 -0.67
CA HIS A 459 -2.35 -24.56 0.40
C HIS A 459 -2.98 -23.97 1.66
N VAL A 460 -3.69 -22.85 1.53
CA VAL A 460 -4.42 -22.21 2.63
C VAL A 460 -5.41 -23.18 3.29
N ASN A 461 -6.12 -23.99 2.50
CA ASN A 461 -7.03 -25.00 3.05
C ASN A 461 -6.29 -26.10 3.83
N ASP A 462 -5.12 -26.53 3.36
CA ASP A 462 -4.28 -27.50 4.08
C ASP A 462 -3.78 -26.90 5.40
N GLN A 463 -3.41 -25.62 5.44
CA GLN A 463 -3.04 -24.92 6.67
C GLN A 463 -4.20 -24.79 7.65
N ILE A 464 -5.42 -24.53 7.16
CA ILE A 464 -6.62 -24.52 8.01
C ILE A 464 -6.84 -25.89 8.66
N LYS A 465 -6.60 -27.00 7.95
CA LYS A 465 -6.68 -28.35 8.55
C LYS A 465 -5.64 -28.55 9.64
N LEU A 466 -4.38 -28.17 9.39
CA LEU A 466 -3.31 -28.25 10.39
C LEU A 466 -3.62 -27.41 11.63
N MET A 467 -4.18 -26.20 11.44
CA MET A 467 -4.64 -25.37 12.55
C MET A 467 -5.80 -26.02 13.31
N THR A 468 -6.73 -26.70 12.63
CA THR A 468 -7.79 -27.48 13.28
C THR A 468 -7.21 -28.61 14.11
N GLU A 469 -6.28 -29.40 13.58
CA GLU A 469 -5.61 -30.48 14.31
C GLU A 469 -4.92 -29.96 15.58
N GLY A 470 -4.15 -28.86 15.47
CA GLY A 470 -3.52 -28.22 16.62
C GLY A 470 -4.51 -27.63 17.64
N LEU A 471 -5.66 -27.13 17.19
CA LEU A 471 -6.73 -26.67 18.07
C LEU A 471 -7.44 -27.83 18.79
N GLU A 472 -7.61 -28.97 18.12
CA GLU A 472 -8.22 -30.17 18.70
C GLU A 472 -7.37 -30.76 19.83
N GLU A 473 -6.04 -30.65 19.77
CA GLU A 473 -5.14 -31.00 20.87
C GLU A 473 -5.38 -30.15 22.12
N TYR A 474 -5.70 -28.86 21.94
CA TYR A 474 -6.03 -27.95 23.04
C TYR A 474 -7.45 -28.17 23.57
N SER A 475 -8.41 -28.32 22.65
CA SER A 475 -9.80 -28.65 22.95
C SER A 475 -10.45 -29.32 21.75
N ALA A 476 -10.92 -30.55 21.94
CA ALA A 476 -11.67 -31.32 20.92
C ALA A 476 -12.98 -30.64 20.45
N SER A 477 -13.36 -29.50 21.04
CA SER A 477 -14.50 -28.69 20.62
C SER A 477 -14.12 -27.53 19.70
N TYR A 478 -12.83 -27.28 19.44
CA TYR A 478 -12.37 -26.17 18.61
C TYR A 478 -12.05 -26.63 17.19
N ASN A 479 -12.40 -25.80 16.21
CA ASN A 479 -12.11 -26.05 14.80
C ASN A 479 -11.76 -24.74 14.08
N ALA A 480 -10.73 -24.73 13.25
CA ALA A 480 -10.34 -23.58 12.44
C ALA A 480 -11.21 -23.46 11.19
N THR A 481 -11.63 -22.25 10.87
CA THR A 481 -12.33 -21.99 9.60
C THR A 481 -11.93 -20.65 9.03
N LEU A 482 -11.91 -20.57 7.70
CA LEU A 482 -11.62 -19.33 7.01
C LEU A 482 -12.80 -18.35 7.15
N TYR A 483 -12.50 -17.10 7.49
CA TYR A 483 -13.49 -16.04 7.61
C TYR A 483 -14.18 -15.79 6.26
N PRO A 484 -15.54 -15.75 6.21
CA PRO A 484 -16.27 -15.47 4.98
C PRO A 484 -15.87 -14.11 4.39
N GLY A 485 -15.41 -14.10 3.14
CA GLY A 485 -14.92 -12.88 2.48
C GLY A 485 -13.40 -12.73 2.47
N SER A 486 -12.65 -13.67 3.06
CA SER A 486 -11.18 -13.73 2.88
C SER A 486 -10.84 -13.82 1.38
N PHE A 487 -10.12 -12.83 0.89
CA PHE A 487 -9.72 -12.74 -0.50
C PHE A 487 -8.34 -13.37 -0.66
N ILE A 488 -8.28 -14.50 -1.37
CA ILE A 488 -7.04 -15.25 -1.60
C ILE A 488 -6.71 -15.12 -3.09
N ARG A 489 -5.62 -14.43 -3.40
CA ARG A 489 -5.14 -14.28 -4.78
C ARG A 489 -4.84 -15.65 -5.38
N ALA A 490 -5.17 -15.85 -6.66
CA ALA A 490 -4.77 -17.09 -7.32
C ALA A 490 -3.25 -17.11 -7.50
N ALA A 491 -2.57 -18.13 -7.00
CA ALA A 491 -1.11 -18.27 -7.11
C ALA A 491 -0.69 -19.74 -7.05
N ALA A 492 0.51 -20.04 -7.53
CA ALA A 492 1.21 -21.30 -7.32
C ALA A 492 2.11 -21.20 -6.09
N VAL A 493 2.12 -22.26 -5.28
CA VAL A 493 3.04 -22.41 -4.15
C VAL A 493 3.95 -23.59 -4.46
N ILE A 494 5.25 -23.33 -4.54
CA ILE A 494 6.31 -24.31 -4.79
C ILE A 494 7.07 -24.50 -3.47
N GLU A 495 7.01 -25.70 -2.91
CA GLU A 495 7.62 -26.01 -1.61
C GLU A 495 8.36 -27.33 -1.60
N GLY A 496 9.43 -27.40 -0.80
CA GLY A 496 10.15 -28.64 -0.50
C GLY A 496 11.46 -28.39 0.22
N GLU A 497 12.07 -29.46 0.73
CA GLU A 497 13.36 -29.38 1.41
C GLU A 497 14.48 -28.94 0.46
N GLY A 498 15.44 -28.18 0.99
CA GLY A 498 16.62 -27.77 0.25
C GLY A 498 17.53 -28.93 -0.14
N SER A 499 18.32 -28.76 -1.21
CA SER A 499 19.37 -29.71 -1.56
C SER A 499 20.55 -29.01 -2.22
N THR A 500 21.76 -29.36 -1.77
CA THR A 500 23.01 -28.90 -2.40
C THR A 500 23.27 -29.56 -3.75
N ALA A 501 22.56 -30.64 -4.09
CA ALA A 501 22.57 -31.22 -5.43
C ALA A 501 21.80 -30.36 -6.46
N GLY A 502 21.06 -29.36 -5.97
CA GLY A 502 20.15 -28.54 -6.75
C GLY A 502 18.78 -29.21 -6.90
N LYS A 503 17.72 -28.41 -6.84
CA LYS A 503 16.35 -28.82 -7.19
C LYS A 503 15.80 -27.95 -8.31
N THR A 504 15.00 -28.53 -9.18
CA THR A 504 14.37 -27.80 -10.29
C THR A 504 12.85 -27.86 -10.19
N ALA A 505 12.15 -26.78 -10.54
CA ALA A 505 10.69 -26.79 -10.70
C ALA A 505 10.34 -26.27 -12.11
N TYR A 506 9.49 -26.99 -12.84
CA TYR A 506 8.99 -26.59 -14.15
C TYR A 506 7.54 -26.12 -14.01
N ILE A 507 7.27 -24.91 -14.48
CA ILE A 507 5.92 -24.34 -14.51
C ILE A 507 5.56 -24.08 -15.98
N PRO A 508 4.56 -24.79 -16.53
CA PRO A 508 4.13 -24.60 -17.90
C PRO A 508 3.39 -23.27 -18.07
N PHE A 509 3.46 -22.70 -19.27
CA PHE A 509 2.50 -21.71 -19.73
C PHE A 509 1.18 -22.38 -20.12
N ASP A 510 0.09 -21.63 -20.08
CA ASP A 510 -1.25 -22.12 -20.47
C ASP A 510 -1.28 -22.66 -21.92
N SER A 511 -0.41 -22.10 -22.75
CA SER A 511 -0.11 -22.58 -24.10
C SER A 511 1.24 -22.08 -24.56
N THR A 512 1.84 -22.75 -25.54
CA THR A 512 3.09 -22.29 -26.18
C THR A 512 2.91 -20.89 -26.76
N GLN A 513 3.85 -19.99 -26.47
CA GLN A 513 3.84 -18.60 -26.89
C GLN A 513 5.04 -18.26 -27.76
N SER A 514 4.83 -17.42 -28.77
CA SER A 514 5.95 -16.79 -29.45
C SER A 514 6.51 -15.66 -28.59
N SER A 515 7.84 -15.63 -28.44
CA SER A 515 8.56 -14.48 -27.86
C SER A 515 8.59 -13.26 -28.79
N SER A 516 8.25 -13.42 -30.07
CA SER A 516 8.35 -12.35 -31.06
C SER A 516 7.48 -11.15 -30.70
N GLY A 517 8.10 -9.97 -30.61
CA GLY A 517 7.42 -8.72 -30.30
C GLY A 517 7.25 -8.44 -28.80
N TYR A 518 7.73 -9.33 -27.94
CA TYR A 518 7.81 -9.10 -26.49
C TYR A 518 9.24 -8.75 -26.07
N TRP A 519 9.34 -7.97 -25.01
CA TRP A 519 10.59 -7.52 -24.42
C TRP A 519 10.92 -8.29 -23.15
N THR A 520 9.96 -8.38 -22.23
CA THR A 520 10.16 -9.02 -20.93
C THR A 520 9.20 -10.17 -20.68
N LEU A 521 9.63 -11.10 -19.83
CA LEU A 521 8.77 -11.96 -19.03
C LEU A 521 8.66 -11.34 -17.63
N ASP A 522 7.49 -10.86 -17.28
CA ASP A 522 7.19 -10.30 -15.96
C ASP A 522 6.59 -11.39 -15.08
N MET A 523 7.10 -11.57 -13.86
CA MET A 523 6.60 -12.52 -12.87
C MET A 523 6.35 -11.85 -11.53
N ALA A 524 5.14 -11.97 -10.96
CA ALA A 524 4.87 -11.55 -9.59
C ALA A 524 5.25 -12.67 -8.61
N LEU A 525 6.25 -12.40 -7.77
CA LEU A 525 6.91 -13.40 -6.93
C LEU A 525 6.93 -12.98 -5.47
N ALA A 526 6.85 -13.95 -4.58
CA ALA A 526 7.11 -13.77 -3.15
C ALA A 526 7.74 -15.04 -2.56
N THR A 527 8.55 -14.88 -1.52
CA THR A 527 9.03 -16.00 -0.71
C THR A 527 8.32 -16.01 0.64
N ARG A 528 7.95 -17.17 1.16
CA ARG A 528 7.25 -17.25 2.45
C ARG A 528 8.18 -17.56 3.62
N LYS A 529 8.92 -16.56 4.11
CA LYS A 529 9.96 -16.74 5.16
C LYS A 529 9.42 -17.07 6.57
N GLY A 530 8.10 -17.11 6.72
CA GLY A 530 7.42 -17.17 8.01
C GLY A 530 6.40 -18.29 8.16
N CYS A 531 6.06 -18.57 9.41
CA CYS A 531 5.13 -19.62 9.80
C CYS A 531 3.70 -19.07 9.95
N TYR A 532 2.70 -19.89 9.66
CA TYR A 532 1.31 -19.61 10.02
C TYR A 532 1.11 -19.79 11.53
N THR A 533 1.52 -18.82 12.35
CA THR A 533 1.33 -18.91 13.79
C THR A 533 0.02 -18.25 14.20
N VAL A 534 -0.79 -18.97 14.98
CA VAL A 534 -2.03 -18.43 15.55
C VAL A 534 -1.71 -17.58 16.78
N THR A 535 -0.72 -18.00 17.58
CA THR A 535 -0.07 -17.28 18.70
C THR A 535 1.17 -18.07 19.14
N SER A 536 1.98 -17.53 20.06
CA SER A 536 3.10 -18.21 20.74
C SER A 536 2.73 -19.46 21.56
N ILE A 537 1.45 -19.84 21.60
CA ILE A 537 0.92 -20.98 22.38
C ILE A 537 0.61 -22.17 21.47
N PHE A 538 0.37 -21.94 20.17
CA PHE A 538 0.05 -22.97 19.18
C PHE A 538 1.19 -23.06 18.18
N ASN A 539 2.22 -23.82 18.52
CA ASN A 539 3.28 -24.16 17.58
C ASN A 539 2.73 -25.18 16.57
N VAL A 540 2.01 -24.71 15.55
CA VAL A 540 1.86 -25.50 14.33
C VAL A 540 3.27 -25.58 13.74
N GLU A 541 3.89 -26.77 13.77
CA GLU A 541 5.24 -26.97 13.26
C GLU A 541 5.31 -26.46 11.81
N CYS A 542 6.14 -25.46 11.58
CA CYS A 542 6.55 -25.06 10.24
C CYS A 542 8.07 -25.16 10.20
N PRO A 543 8.63 -26.18 9.52
CA PRO A 543 10.04 -26.55 9.62
C PRO A 543 10.99 -25.62 8.84
N LEU A 544 10.47 -24.60 8.14
CA LEU A 544 11.23 -23.83 7.16
C LEU A 544 12.00 -22.67 7.82
N ALA A 545 13.01 -22.99 8.63
CA ALA A 545 13.82 -21.99 9.31
C ALA A 545 14.83 -21.27 8.38
N ASN A 546 15.07 -21.80 7.18
CA ASN A 546 16.03 -21.27 6.23
C ASN A 546 15.47 -21.38 4.81
N ILE A 547 14.81 -20.33 4.32
CA ILE A 547 14.20 -20.33 2.98
C ILE A 547 15.15 -19.74 1.95
N ASP A 548 15.29 -20.43 0.82
CA ASP A 548 15.99 -19.96 -0.35
C ASP A 548 15.24 -18.79 -1.01
N ASP A 549 15.88 -17.62 -1.03
CA ASP A 549 15.46 -16.45 -1.80
C ASP A 549 16.35 -16.20 -3.03
N SER A 550 17.25 -17.14 -3.35
CA SER A 550 18.20 -17.06 -4.46
C SER A 550 18.07 -18.28 -5.38
N PHE A 551 17.47 -18.08 -6.54
CA PHE A 551 17.28 -19.14 -7.53
C PHE A 551 17.54 -18.65 -8.94
N GLU A 552 17.87 -19.60 -9.80
CA GLU A 552 18.05 -19.37 -11.23
C GLU A 552 16.75 -19.59 -11.99
N VAL A 553 16.46 -18.74 -12.96
CA VAL A 553 15.32 -18.82 -13.86
C VAL A 553 15.82 -19.14 -15.27
N ALA A 554 15.19 -20.08 -15.97
CA ALA A 554 15.41 -20.33 -17.39
C ALA A 554 14.08 -20.52 -18.12
N LEU A 555 14.06 -20.26 -19.43
CA LEU A 555 12.90 -20.53 -20.27
C LEU A 555 12.97 -21.95 -20.84
N VAL A 556 11.83 -22.59 -20.99
CA VAL A 556 11.71 -23.88 -21.66
C VAL A 556 11.08 -23.66 -23.04
N LEU A 557 11.80 -24.03 -24.09
CA LEU A 557 11.34 -23.86 -25.47
C LEU A 557 10.39 -25.00 -25.88
N ALA A 558 9.65 -24.79 -26.96
CA ALA A 558 8.66 -25.75 -27.47
C ALA A 558 9.27 -27.14 -27.73
N ASP A 559 10.52 -27.20 -28.22
CA ASP A 559 11.28 -28.43 -28.47
C ASP A 559 11.76 -29.14 -27.20
N GLY A 560 11.55 -28.54 -26.02
CA GLY A 560 11.96 -29.06 -24.71
C GLY A 560 13.38 -28.66 -24.29
N SER A 561 14.12 -27.91 -25.11
CA SER A 561 15.39 -27.34 -24.69
C SER A 561 15.19 -26.26 -23.63
N VAL A 562 16.13 -26.18 -22.70
CA VAL A 562 16.18 -25.17 -21.64
C VAL A 562 17.21 -24.12 -22.02
N THR A 563 16.85 -22.85 -21.90
CA THR A 563 17.73 -21.73 -22.26
C THR A 563 18.87 -21.55 -21.24
N ARG A 564 19.74 -20.57 -21.50
CA ARG A 564 20.60 -20.00 -20.46
C ARG A 564 19.73 -19.57 -19.26
N SER A 565 20.24 -19.78 -18.05
CA SER A 565 19.63 -19.27 -16.82
C SER A 565 20.13 -17.88 -16.44
N VAL A 566 19.30 -17.17 -15.69
CA VAL A 566 19.59 -15.87 -15.06
C VAL A 566 19.27 -15.94 -13.57
N ASP A 567 19.98 -15.19 -12.73
CA ASP A 567 19.75 -15.19 -11.29
C ASP A 567 18.60 -14.23 -10.93
N ILE A 568 17.69 -14.63 -10.04
CA ILE A 568 16.62 -13.75 -9.54
C ILE A 568 17.18 -12.48 -8.89
N GLN A 569 18.32 -12.57 -8.20
CA GLN A 569 18.96 -11.46 -7.49
C GLN A 569 19.50 -10.40 -8.46
N ASP A 570 19.68 -10.75 -9.73
CA ASP A 570 19.99 -9.79 -10.79
C ASP A 570 18.76 -8.96 -11.19
N TYR A 571 17.54 -9.22 -10.69
CA TYR A 571 16.34 -8.47 -11.11
C TYR A 571 15.56 -7.89 -9.95
N VAL A 572 15.44 -8.63 -8.85
CA VAL A 572 14.71 -8.20 -7.67
C VAL A 572 15.28 -8.86 -6.43
N LYS A 573 15.15 -8.16 -5.31
CA LYS A 573 15.32 -8.76 -3.99
C LYS A 573 13.94 -9.12 -3.45
N LEU A 574 13.67 -10.39 -3.18
CA LEU A 574 12.39 -10.84 -2.63
C LEU A 574 12.33 -10.60 -1.12
N ASP A 575 12.22 -9.32 -0.75
CA ASP A 575 12.01 -8.89 0.62
C ASP A 575 10.53 -9.08 0.99
N ASN A 576 10.16 -10.29 1.43
CA ASN A 576 8.90 -10.54 2.10
C ASN A 576 9.18 -10.82 3.58
N TRP A 577 9.15 -9.77 4.38
CA TRP A 577 9.45 -9.83 5.81
C TRP A 577 8.22 -10.09 6.68
N TYR A 578 7.05 -10.16 6.05
CA TYR A 578 5.82 -10.52 6.72
C TYR A 578 5.74 -12.04 6.86
N ASP A 579 5.64 -12.50 8.10
CA ASP A 579 5.66 -13.93 8.44
C ASP A 579 4.27 -14.48 8.81
N ASN A 580 3.29 -13.62 9.10
CA ASN A 580 1.99 -14.05 9.61
C ASN A 580 0.84 -13.95 8.60
N TYR A 581 0.58 -15.01 7.87
CA TYR A 581 -0.43 -15.02 6.80
C TYR A 581 -1.87 -15.30 7.26
N PHE A 582 -2.12 -15.44 8.57
CA PHE A 582 -3.46 -15.54 9.13
C PHE A 582 -3.62 -14.67 10.36
N GLN A 583 -4.82 -14.14 10.56
CA GLN A 583 -5.19 -13.47 11.80
C GLN A 583 -6.50 -14.03 12.35
N VAL A 584 -6.58 -14.17 13.68
CA VAL A 584 -7.83 -14.56 14.34
C VAL A 584 -8.75 -13.34 14.39
N VAL A 585 -9.94 -13.47 13.79
CA VAL A 585 -10.92 -12.37 13.73
C VAL A 585 -12.15 -12.60 14.61
N GLY A 586 -12.27 -13.79 15.21
CA GLY A 586 -13.33 -14.06 16.18
C GLY A 586 -13.61 -15.54 16.38
N THR A 587 -14.68 -15.81 17.11
CA THR A 587 -15.18 -17.16 17.37
C THR A 587 -16.67 -17.24 17.07
N GLN A 588 -17.12 -18.42 16.64
CA GLN A 588 -18.52 -18.67 16.33
C GLN A 588 -18.98 -20.00 16.95
N PRO A 589 -20.07 -20.01 17.75
CA PRO A 589 -20.68 -21.24 18.21
C PRO A 589 -21.18 -22.09 17.03
N SER A 590 -21.02 -23.40 17.13
CA SER A 590 -21.49 -24.38 16.15
C SER A 590 -22.01 -25.65 16.85
N SER A 591 -22.74 -26.49 16.12
CA SER A 591 -23.27 -27.75 16.66
C SER A 591 -22.19 -28.75 17.10
N SER A 592 -20.96 -28.59 16.60
CA SER A 592 -19.81 -29.44 16.91
C SER A 592 -18.79 -28.77 17.84
N GLY A 593 -19.14 -27.62 18.46
CA GLY A 593 -18.24 -26.85 19.33
C GLY A 593 -18.04 -25.41 18.87
N THR A 594 -16.87 -24.83 19.07
CA THR A 594 -16.54 -23.44 18.72
C THR A 594 -15.66 -23.37 17.48
N LYS A 595 -16.10 -22.64 16.45
CA LYS A 595 -15.27 -22.32 15.29
C LYS A 595 -14.41 -21.10 15.61
N ILE A 596 -13.11 -21.20 15.39
CA ILE A 596 -12.19 -20.06 15.41
C ILE A 596 -12.10 -19.54 13.96
N LEU A 597 -12.45 -18.27 13.76
CA LEU A 597 -12.46 -17.63 12.45
C LEU A 597 -11.07 -17.06 12.16
N PHE A 598 -10.43 -17.56 11.12
CA PHE A 598 -9.14 -17.08 10.62
C PHE A 598 -9.35 -16.29 9.34
N GLN A 599 -8.90 -15.04 9.31
CA GLN A 599 -8.83 -14.27 8.08
C GLN A 599 -7.44 -14.48 7.46
N TYR A 600 -7.41 -14.78 6.17
CA TYR A 600 -6.18 -14.81 5.41
C TYR A 600 -5.65 -13.39 5.21
N VAL A 601 -4.36 -13.19 5.46
CA VAL A 601 -3.65 -11.93 5.17
C VAL A 601 -2.97 -12.08 3.81
N PRO A 602 -3.29 -11.24 2.81
CA PRO A 602 -2.71 -11.30 1.48
C PRO A 602 -1.18 -11.25 1.48
N ILE A 603 -0.59 -12.03 0.58
CA ILE A 603 0.83 -11.92 0.26
C ILE A 603 1.06 -10.61 -0.50
N LEU A 604 2.11 -9.90 -0.10
CA LEU A 604 2.64 -8.73 -0.80
C LEU A 604 3.76 -9.20 -1.73
N TYR A 605 3.57 -9.03 -3.04
CA TYR A 605 4.49 -9.58 -4.04
C TYR A 605 5.52 -8.54 -4.50
N GLN A 606 6.44 -9.00 -5.33
CA GLN A 606 7.36 -8.17 -6.07
C GLN A 606 7.41 -8.65 -7.51
N THR A 607 7.26 -7.72 -8.46
CA THR A 607 7.33 -8.06 -9.89
C THR A 607 8.80 -8.10 -10.32
N ALA A 608 9.26 -9.26 -10.79
CA ALA A 608 10.53 -9.43 -11.47
C ALA A 608 10.31 -9.35 -12.99
N ARG A 609 11.06 -8.48 -13.68
CA ARG A 609 10.90 -8.23 -15.13
C ARG A 609 12.15 -8.69 -15.88
N PHE A 610 12.10 -9.92 -16.40
CA PHE A 610 13.24 -10.55 -17.05
C PHE A 610 13.29 -10.20 -18.53
N GLU A 611 14.38 -9.62 -19.02
CA GLU A 611 14.52 -9.37 -20.46
C GLU A 611 14.71 -10.69 -21.21
N LEU A 612 13.93 -10.91 -22.26
CA LEU A 612 13.97 -12.16 -23.04
C LEU A 612 15.36 -12.39 -23.67
N SER A 613 16.10 -11.32 -23.97
CA SER A 613 17.45 -11.38 -24.50
C SER A 613 18.47 -11.99 -23.53
N ASP A 614 18.26 -11.92 -22.22
CA ASP A 614 19.22 -12.48 -21.24
C ASP A 614 19.17 -14.02 -21.22
N PHE A 615 18.02 -14.59 -21.59
CA PHE A 615 17.86 -16.02 -21.86
C PHE A 615 18.37 -16.43 -23.25
N ALA A 616 18.92 -15.49 -24.05
CA ALA A 616 19.24 -15.66 -25.47
C ALA A 616 18.01 -16.03 -26.33
N VAL A 617 16.84 -15.47 -26.00
CA VAL A 617 15.59 -15.64 -26.73
C VAL A 617 15.24 -14.35 -27.48
N SER A 618 14.75 -14.49 -28.72
CA SER A 618 14.33 -13.37 -29.58
C SER A 618 13.05 -13.65 -30.34
N SER A 619 12.90 -14.84 -30.92
CA SER A 619 11.71 -15.22 -31.71
C SER A 619 11.29 -16.69 -31.55
N GLN A 620 11.88 -17.39 -30.58
CA GLN A 620 11.56 -18.79 -30.30
C GLN A 620 10.18 -18.95 -29.67
N GLN A 621 9.64 -20.16 -29.77
CA GLN A 621 8.42 -20.58 -29.09
C GLN A 621 8.76 -21.06 -27.68
N ILE A 622 8.18 -20.42 -26.66
CA ILE A 622 8.38 -20.72 -25.23
C ILE A 622 7.14 -21.44 -24.71
N LYS A 623 7.32 -22.48 -23.89
CA LYS A 623 6.21 -23.25 -23.30
C LYS A 623 6.16 -23.23 -21.77
N GLY A 624 7.14 -22.62 -21.10
CA GLY A 624 7.15 -22.51 -19.65
C GLY A 624 8.47 -21.98 -19.10
N VAL A 625 8.59 -22.03 -17.78
CA VAL A 625 9.74 -21.56 -17.01
C VAL A 625 10.28 -22.71 -16.16
N GLN A 626 11.59 -22.78 -16.03
CA GLN A 626 12.28 -23.66 -15.09
C GLN A 626 12.96 -22.81 -14.01
N PHE A 627 12.62 -23.07 -12.75
CA PHE A 627 13.33 -22.57 -11.57
C PHE A 627 14.38 -23.59 -11.14
N THR A 628 15.56 -23.12 -10.72
CA THR A 628 16.63 -23.98 -10.18
C THR A 628 17.15 -23.41 -8.86
N PHE A 629 16.99 -24.17 -7.79
CA PHE A 629 17.38 -23.82 -6.42
C PHE A 629 18.66 -24.58 -6.07
N LYS A 630 19.74 -23.91 -5.63
CA LYS A 630 21.06 -24.54 -5.40
C LYS A 630 21.67 -24.24 -4.04
N SER A 631 21.01 -23.41 -3.21
CA SER A 631 21.56 -22.96 -1.93
C SER A 631 21.64 -24.07 -0.87
N GLY A 632 20.81 -25.13 -1.01
CA GLY A 632 20.58 -26.11 0.05
C GLY A 632 19.61 -25.65 1.13
N ALA A 633 19.09 -24.42 1.05
CA ALA A 633 18.02 -23.91 1.89
C ALA A 633 16.65 -24.44 1.40
N ASP A 634 15.67 -24.48 2.30
CA ASP A 634 14.33 -24.94 1.98
C ASP A 634 13.63 -24.00 1.00
N ILE A 635 12.68 -24.51 0.25
CA ILE A 635 12.04 -23.78 -0.84
C ILE A 635 10.61 -23.45 -0.41
N SER A 636 10.25 -22.17 -0.52
CA SER A 636 8.85 -21.71 -0.45
C SER A 636 8.69 -20.47 -1.33
N LEU A 637 8.51 -20.74 -2.62
CA LEU A 637 8.31 -19.73 -3.66
C LEU A 637 6.84 -19.66 -4.02
N ILE A 638 6.31 -18.45 -4.08
CA ILE A 638 4.95 -18.17 -4.49
C ILE A 638 4.99 -17.39 -5.80
N LEU A 639 4.34 -17.93 -6.83
CA LEU A 639 4.26 -17.36 -8.17
C LEU A 639 2.80 -17.01 -8.46
N GLU A 640 2.49 -15.72 -8.56
CA GLU A 640 1.13 -15.23 -8.76
C GLU A 640 0.77 -15.12 -10.24
N SER A 641 1.67 -14.53 -11.04
CA SER A 641 1.43 -14.33 -12.47
C SER A 641 2.71 -14.50 -13.28
N MET A 642 2.54 -14.84 -14.56
CA MET A 642 3.57 -14.72 -15.59
C MET A 642 2.97 -14.01 -16.81
N ARG A 643 3.65 -12.96 -17.28
CA ARG A 643 3.17 -12.15 -18.39
C ARG A 643 4.29 -11.85 -19.37
N LEU A 644 4.02 -11.97 -20.67
CA LEU A 644 4.92 -11.45 -21.69
C LEU A 644 4.54 -9.99 -21.97
N THR A 645 5.50 -9.08 -21.83
CA THR A 645 5.26 -7.63 -21.93
C THR A 645 6.09 -7.02 -23.06
N LYS A 646 5.46 -6.14 -23.85
CA LYS A 646 6.12 -5.44 -24.96
C LYS A 646 7.06 -4.35 -24.44
N ALA A 647 8.00 -3.91 -25.28
CA ALA A 647 8.72 -2.67 -25.01
C ALA A 647 7.76 -1.48 -25.20
N ASN A 648 7.77 -0.56 -24.24
CA ASN A 648 6.99 0.68 -24.29
C ASN A 648 7.66 1.75 -25.16
#